data_AF-A0A9P9LTI8-F1
#
_entry.id   AF-A0A9P9LTI8-F1
#
_cell.length_a   1.000
_cell.length_b   1.000
_cell.length_c   1.000
_cell.angle_alpha   90.00
_cell.angle_beta   90.00
_cell.angle_gamma   90.00
#
_symmetry.space_group_name_H-M   'P 1'
#
loop_
_entity.id
_entity.type
_entity.pdbx_description
1 polymer ?
#
loop_
_entity_poly.entity_id
_entity_poly.type
_entity_poly.pdbx_seq_one_letter_code
_entity_poly.pdbx_strand_id
1 'polypeptide(L)'
;MRFIIAALCLSLVGLCSAANCSQPRPPGSLSASELAGRIQAKLQDICTILTSNPNGTASVQQDGYFLLSTYTLDPDSEEDANDPSEPQLIANNSTLCSAAFNEILDQCVTSQAFFGGQFILFEQTYNLTNAKFPLDPYTRPPTSPQPATTTLLFPSSTIGATSGTPTSTPVVPAIAADISVANAAIAALLLDPSSAILATLASEAINTALFAAEVAFTLTAAGPLLVALTDLVEQLLRTSQAASTAIAFPGLVSVVALKAAFSGVGALVSLAATAENGAPQSTQATPTTTSSTTSACSASTVSSCEVTTICPSPASAAAQGLPASCTTTSTCVQVTGCAVTATTTQTCVNPILRRATGATGESCAVPTAEPYIIYPRDGTDNEQTTSIAQGFLSLNVPLGPPFYTSRSSQDLGVSFWHAMLTPDQVAEFRRNINVLIVISGSNPREPRRRIRSSDLSKYSEQLPRAHWTDPSNLVLDLDQKSSGLGKRGIAQQSAAVDELRLVSQPPGFNLDELGKSYTYNDTTVSGTKSQTLYSLDRGADLNNAEFVDIAESAEWLYPGPSPADSPGDAPTFRDNTGGATGAHGSCMLSKMAGAQWGIARRAKPVLTRVVRTALPEIWLDGLQMIYDHIIANDNQGKAIVSMAISIQHYYVTEAWVRRFSFILQQLVLQGVFIVTGAGNSGFLVPVNGYPALLSDPDHRVAVPQILTVGAVTNTGAPHEKSQTAPWVKVMAPGVNIHCAASDGGAKTRSSGTSDGNHALVILSKDLLQF
;
A
#
# COMPACT_ATOMS: atom_id res chain seq x y z
N MET A 1 14.42 -38.76 -22.33
CA MET A 1 14.73 -37.73 -21.31
C MET A 1 13.52 -36.88 -20.91
N ARG A 2 12.71 -36.33 -21.83
CA ARG A 2 11.57 -35.44 -21.48
C ARG A 2 10.38 -36.14 -20.77
N PHE A 3 10.02 -37.37 -21.16
CA PHE A 3 9.04 -38.20 -20.41
C PHE A 3 9.55 -38.61 -19.02
N ILE A 4 10.87 -38.73 -18.86
CA ILE A 4 11.52 -39.05 -17.58
C ILE A 4 11.51 -37.81 -16.68
N ILE A 5 11.63 -36.59 -17.22
CA ILE A 5 11.52 -35.33 -16.46
C ILE A 5 10.07 -35.07 -16.00
N ALA A 6 9.05 -35.39 -16.80
CA ALA A 6 7.64 -35.28 -16.40
C ALA A 6 7.27 -36.31 -15.32
N ALA A 7 7.78 -37.55 -15.42
CA ALA A 7 7.59 -38.59 -14.40
C ALA A 7 8.40 -38.31 -13.12
N LEU A 8 9.61 -37.73 -13.23
CA LEU A 8 10.40 -37.29 -12.06
C LEU A 8 9.81 -36.05 -11.38
N CYS A 9 9.16 -35.15 -12.12
CA CYS A 9 8.44 -34.02 -11.50
C CYS A 9 7.24 -34.50 -10.68
N LEU A 10 6.50 -35.53 -11.13
CA LEU A 10 5.38 -36.10 -10.36
C LEU A 10 5.81 -36.81 -9.08
N SER A 11 7.00 -37.42 -9.04
CA SER A 11 7.52 -38.09 -7.83
C SER A 11 8.23 -37.15 -6.85
N LEU A 12 8.54 -35.92 -7.27
CA LEU A 12 9.15 -34.88 -6.43
C LEU A 12 8.14 -33.84 -5.87
N VAL A 13 6.84 -33.97 -6.15
CA VAL A 13 5.76 -33.08 -5.64
C VAL A 13 5.58 -33.10 -4.12
N GLY A 14 6.25 -34.02 -3.41
CA GLY A 14 6.31 -34.01 -1.94
C GLY A 14 6.96 -32.76 -1.33
N LEU A 15 7.53 -31.86 -2.14
CA LEU A 15 8.12 -30.60 -1.70
C LEU A 15 7.46 -29.40 -2.42
N CYS A 16 6.50 -28.80 -1.71
CA CYS A 16 6.01 -27.41 -1.85
C CYS A 16 5.05 -27.06 -3.00
N SER A 17 3.83 -27.58 -2.92
CA SER A 17 2.63 -26.80 -3.29
C SER A 17 1.43 -27.31 -2.48
N ALA A 18 1.05 -26.58 -1.44
CA ALA A 18 -0.19 -26.84 -0.71
C ALA A 18 -1.35 -26.13 -1.41
N ALA A 19 -2.49 -26.80 -1.54
CA ALA A 19 -3.73 -26.16 -1.95
C ALA A 19 -4.16 -25.15 -0.87
N ASN A 20 -4.60 -23.97 -1.31
CA ASN A 20 -5.11 -22.95 -0.41
C ASN A 20 -6.60 -23.22 -0.15
N CYS A 21 -6.91 -23.79 1.01
CA CYS A 21 -8.26 -24.22 1.37
C CYS A 21 -9.11 -23.03 1.84
N SER A 22 -10.35 -22.94 1.35
CA SER A 22 -11.27 -21.85 1.66
C SER A 22 -12.73 -22.34 1.75
N GLN A 23 -13.61 -21.54 2.35
CA GLN A 23 -15.04 -21.82 2.56
C GLN A 23 -15.35 -22.91 3.62
N PRO A 24 -15.48 -22.56 4.91
CA PRO A 24 -15.81 -23.52 5.95
C PRO A 24 -17.19 -24.17 5.73
N ARG A 25 -17.33 -25.42 6.19
CA ARG A 25 -18.50 -26.26 5.99
C ARG A 25 -19.73 -25.77 6.78
N PRO A 26 -20.86 -25.42 6.12
CA PRO A 26 -22.10 -25.13 6.82
C PRO A 26 -22.68 -26.38 7.50
N PRO A 27 -23.36 -26.26 8.65
CA PRO A 27 -24.12 -27.35 9.23
C PRO A 27 -25.19 -27.87 8.24
N GLY A 28 -25.27 -29.19 8.05
CA GLY A 28 -26.29 -29.84 7.20
C GLY A 28 -25.93 -30.02 5.72
N SER A 29 -24.70 -29.70 5.31
CA SER A 29 -24.19 -29.99 3.98
C SER A 29 -23.79 -31.47 3.77
N LEU A 30 -23.58 -31.90 2.52
CA LEU A 30 -23.00 -33.23 2.21
C LEU A 30 -21.72 -33.49 3.02
N SER A 31 -21.45 -34.76 3.34
CA SER A 31 -20.18 -35.14 3.96
C SER A 31 -19.00 -34.93 3.00
N ALA A 32 -17.77 -34.89 3.54
CA ALA A 32 -16.54 -34.62 2.79
C ALA A 32 -16.33 -35.70 1.70
N SER A 33 -16.50 -36.95 2.10
CA SER A 33 -16.43 -38.11 1.21
C SER A 33 -17.51 -38.09 0.12
N GLU A 34 -18.75 -37.74 0.45
CA GLU A 34 -19.83 -37.65 -0.54
C GLU A 34 -19.59 -36.54 -1.55
N LEU A 35 -19.11 -35.37 -1.12
CA LEU A 35 -18.78 -34.29 -2.04
C LEU A 35 -17.61 -34.68 -2.94
N ALA A 36 -16.50 -35.13 -2.35
CA ALA A 36 -15.32 -35.53 -3.09
C ALA A 36 -15.68 -36.60 -4.13
N GLY A 37 -16.48 -37.61 -3.76
CA GLY A 37 -16.97 -38.63 -4.68
C GLY A 37 -17.78 -38.08 -5.86
N ARG A 38 -18.64 -37.08 -5.64
CA ARG A 38 -19.43 -36.45 -6.71
C ARG A 38 -18.56 -35.65 -7.69
N ILE A 39 -17.60 -34.88 -7.17
CA ILE A 39 -16.68 -34.10 -8.01
C ILE A 39 -15.74 -35.05 -8.77
N GLN A 40 -15.17 -36.05 -8.09
CA GLN A 40 -14.28 -37.04 -8.69
C GLN A 40 -14.92 -37.77 -9.87
N ALA A 41 -16.20 -38.16 -9.72
CA ALA A 41 -16.94 -38.87 -10.77
C ALA A 41 -17.12 -38.05 -12.06
N LYS A 42 -17.01 -36.72 -11.98
CA LYS A 42 -17.19 -35.80 -13.11
C LYS A 42 -15.91 -35.08 -13.53
N LEU A 43 -14.82 -35.31 -12.81
CA LEU A 43 -13.59 -34.53 -12.97
C LEU A 43 -13.01 -34.66 -14.39
N GLN A 44 -13.09 -35.86 -14.97
CA GLN A 44 -12.61 -36.09 -16.33
C GLN A 44 -13.41 -35.29 -17.37
N ASP A 45 -14.74 -35.22 -17.22
CA ASP A 45 -15.60 -34.44 -18.11
C ASP A 45 -15.35 -32.94 -17.93
N ILE A 46 -15.22 -32.50 -16.68
CA ILE A 46 -14.93 -31.09 -16.35
C ILE A 46 -13.58 -30.69 -16.95
N CYS A 47 -12.53 -31.48 -16.75
CA CYS A 47 -11.22 -31.19 -17.32
C CYS A 47 -11.21 -31.26 -18.84
N THR A 48 -12.01 -32.14 -19.46
CA THR A 48 -12.19 -32.15 -20.91
C THR A 48 -12.83 -30.85 -21.40
N ILE A 49 -13.83 -30.32 -20.70
CA ILE A 49 -14.47 -29.03 -21.03
C ILE A 49 -13.53 -27.85 -20.79
N LEU A 50 -12.82 -27.84 -19.66
CA LEU A 50 -11.91 -26.75 -19.31
C LEU A 50 -10.73 -26.66 -20.29
N THR A 51 -10.25 -27.81 -20.78
CA THR A 51 -9.14 -27.89 -21.73
C THR A 51 -9.56 -27.77 -23.19
N SER A 52 -10.86 -27.85 -23.51
CA SER A 52 -11.34 -27.63 -24.88
C SER A 52 -11.52 -26.15 -25.23
N ASN A 53 -11.40 -25.24 -24.25
CA ASN A 53 -11.50 -23.80 -24.48
C ASN A 53 -10.13 -23.19 -24.84
N PRO A 54 -9.94 -22.69 -26.07
CA PRO A 54 -8.66 -22.11 -26.49
C PRO A 54 -8.35 -20.75 -25.82
N ASN A 55 -9.33 -20.09 -25.18
CA ASN A 55 -9.19 -18.70 -24.72
C ASN A 55 -8.60 -18.58 -23.30
N GLY A 56 -7.94 -19.61 -22.78
CA GLY A 56 -7.21 -19.57 -21.52
C GLY A 56 -8.04 -19.48 -20.24
N THR A 57 -9.33 -19.13 -20.29
CA THR A 57 -10.22 -19.16 -19.12
C THR A 57 -11.46 -20.00 -19.40
N ALA A 58 -11.71 -21.00 -18.56
CA ALA A 58 -12.90 -21.84 -18.65
C ALA A 58 -13.51 -22.04 -17.26
N SER A 59 -14.84 -22.06 -17.21
CA SER A 59 -15.60 -22.33 -15.99
C SER A 59 -16.69 -23.36 -16.24
N VAL A 60 -16.86 -24.32 -15.33
CA VAL A 60 -17.97 -25.27 -15.34
C VAL A 60 -18.71 -25.18 -14.02
N GLN A 61 -20.04 -25.10 -14.10
CA GLN A 61 -20.90 -25.23 -12.92
C GLN A 61 -21.41 -26.66 -12.82
N GLN A 62 -21.12 -27.35 -11.72
CA GLN A 62 -21.55 -28.72 -11.50
C GLN A 62 -22.01 -28.94 -10.06
N ASP A 63 -23.24 -29.44 -9.90
CA ASP A 63 -23.82 -29.83 -8.60
C ASP A 63 -23.75 -28.73 -7.53
N GLY A 64 -23.86 -27.47 -7.96
CA GLY A 64 -23.77 -26.31 -7.08
C GLY A 64 -22.34 -25.87 -6.77
N TYR A 65 -21.35 -26.23 -7.58
CA TYR A 65 -19.96 -25.75 -7.50
C TYR A 65 -19.54 -25.10 -8.81
N PHE A 66 -18.72 -24.05 -8.73
CA PHE A 66 -17.97 -23.48 -9.83
C PHE A 66 -16.55 -24.03 -9.82
N LEU A 67 -16.15 -24.60 -10.95
CA LEU A 67 -14.77 -25.02 -11.21
C LEU A 67 -14.20 -24.09 -12.28
N LEU A 68 -13.17 -23.33 -11.92
CA LEU A 68 -12.54 -22.34 -12.79
C LEU A 68 -11.09 -22.75 -13.06
N SER A 69 -10.71 -22.73 -14.32
CA SER A 69 -9.30 -22.75 -14.74
C SER A 69 -9.01 -21.43 -15.45
N THR A 70 -8.02 -20.68 -14.95
CA THR A 70 -7.53 -19.47 -15.62
C THR A 70 -6.06 -19.61 -15.97
N TYR A 71 -5.77 -19.32 -17.22
CA TYR A 71 -4.44 -19.15 -17.80
C TYR A 71 -4.31 -17.68 -18.22
N THR A 72 -3.17 -17.08 -17.92
CA THR A 72 -2.89 -15.69 -18.31
C THR A 72 -2.00 -15.76 -19.56
N LEU A 73 -2.57 -15.50 -20.74
CA LEU A 73 -1.76 -15.24 -21.93
C LEU A 73 -1.05 -13.89 -21.76
N ASP A 74 0.19 -13.81 -22.21
CA ASP A 74 0.84 -12.52 -22.46
C ASP A 74 0.10 -11.87 -23.65
N PRO A 75 -0.59 -10.73 -23.46
CA PRO A 75 -1.39 -10.13 -24.53
C PRO A 75 -0.57 -9.69 -25.76
N ASP A 76 0.76 -9.61 -25.64
CA ASP A 76 1.64 -9.28 -26.76
C ASP A 76 2.04 -10.53 -27.61
N SER A 77 1.65 -11.75 -27.21
CA SER A 77 1.96 -12.97 -27.99
C SER A 77 0.99 -13.24 -29.15
N GLU A 78 -0.03 -12.40 -29.36
CA GLU A 78 -0.95 -12.56 -30.50
C GLU A 78 -0.30 -12.16 -31.85
N GLU A 79 0.76 -11.34 -31.84
CA GLU A 79 1.47 -10.97 -33.08
C GLU A 79 2.33 -12.11 -33.66
N ASP A 80 2.70 -13.12 -32.86
CA ASP A 80 3.55 -14.25 -33.27
C ASP A 80 2.86 -15.63 -33.14
N ALA A 81 1.52 -15.68 -33.07
CA ALA A 81 0.75 -16.93 -32.96
C ALA A 81 0.93 -17.92 -34.15
N ASN A 82 1.70 -17.53 -35.19
CA ASN A 82 2.03 -18.36 -36.35
C ASN A 82 3.50 -18.83 -36.39
N ASP A 83 4.34 -18.56 -35.38
CA ASP A 83 5.70 -19.12 -35.34
C ASP A 83 5.66 -20.60 -34.87
N PRO A 84 5.91 -21.59 -35.76
CA PRO A 84 5.92 -23.00 -35.39
C PRO A 84 7.14 -23.39 -34.51
N SER A 85 8.06 -22.44 -34.24
CA SER A 85 9.25 -22.66 -33.43
C SER A 85 9.10 -22.24 -31.97
N GLU A 86 8.06 -21.48 -31.62
CA GLU A 86 7.70 -21.29 -30.21
C GLU A 86 7.12 -22.59 -29.64
N PRO A 87 7.58 -23.03 -28.45
CA PRO A 87 7.02 -24.20 -27.81
C PRO A 87 5.55 -23.91 -27.50
N GLN A 88 4.62 -24.56 -28.20
CA GLN A 88 3.22 -24.56 -27.81
C GLN A 88 3.16 -24.97 -26.34
N LEU A 89 2.91 -23.98 -25.47
CA LEU A 89 2.80 -24.18 -24.05
C LEU A 89 1.76 -25.27 -23.82
N ILE A 90 2.02 -26.12 -22.83
CA ILE A 90 1.15 -27.25 -22.44
C ILE A 90 -0.11 -26.68 -21.73
N ALA A 91 -0.71 -25.62 -22.28
CA ALA A 91 -2.09 -25.26 -22.02
C ALA A 91 -2.95 -26.40 -22.58
N ASN A 92 -3.97 -26.80 -21.83
CA ASN A 92 -4.97 -27.80 -22.24
C ASN A 92 -4.60 -29.28 -22.06
N ASN A 93 -3.82 -29.64 -21.03
CA ASN A 93 -3.65 -31.04 -20.64
C ASN A 93 -4.66 -31.45 -19.57
N SER A 94 -5.62 -32.31 -19.95
CA SER A 94 -6.65 -32.84 -19.02
C SER A 94 -6.05 -33.58 -17.83
N THR A 95 -4.85 -34.15 -17.96
CA THR A 95 -4.13 -34.82 -16.87
C THR A 95 -3.64 -33.82 -15.82
N LEU A 96 -3.15 -32.65 -16.24
CA LEU A 96 -2.71 -31.59 -15.30
C LEU A 96 -3.91 -30.99 -14.56
N CYS A 97 -5.01 -30.76 -15.27
CA CYS A 97 -6.26 -30.31 -14.67
C CYS A 97 -6.77 -31.31 -13.61
N SER A 98 -6.82 -32.61 -13.96
CA SER A 98 -7.26 -33.65 -13.01
C SER A 98 -6.33 -33.73 -11.80
N ALA A 99 -5.01 -33.62 -12.00
CA ALA A 99 -4.05 -33.61 -10.89
C ALA A 99 -4.26 -32.42 -9.95
N ALA A 100 -4.46 -31.21 -10.49
CA ALA A 100 -4.68 -30.01 -9.69
C ALA A 100 -5.97 -30.08 -8.86
N PHE A 101 -7.08 -30.54 -9.44
CA PHE A 101 -8.34 -30.68 -8.71
C PHE A 101 -8.31 -31.84 -7.71
N ASN A 102 -7.61 -32.95 -8.00
CA ASN A 102 -7.40 -34.00 -7.01
C ASN A 102 -6.66 -33.46 -5.78
N GLU A 103 -5.69 -32.57 -5.96
CA GLU A 103 -4.99 -31.94 -4.84
C GLU A 103 -5.92 -31.06 -3.99
N ILE A 104 -6.82 -30.30 -4.62
CA ILE A 104 -7.83 -29.52 -3.90
C ILE A 104 -8.79 -30.45 -3.15
N LEU A 105 -9.21 -31.56 -3.75
CA LEU A 105 -10.10 -32.52 -3.11
C LEU A 105 -9.44 -33.22 -1.92
N ASP A 106 -8.16 -33.58 -2.01
CA ASP A 106 -7.45 -34.27 -0.94
C ASP A 106 -7.11 -33.30 0.20
N GLN A 107 -6.49 -32.16 -0.12
CA GLN A 107 -6.00 -31.21 0.88
C GLN A 107 -7.09 -30.32 1.49
N CYS A 108 -8.16 -30.02 0.77
CA CYS A 108 -9.18 -29.06 1.25
C CYS A 108 -10.52 -29.70 1.57
N VAL A 109 -10.98 -30.63 0.74
CA VAL A 109 -12.32 -31.22 0.91
C VAL A 109 -12.29 -32.43 1.85
N THR A 110 -11.31 -33.33 1.67
CA THR A 110 -11.28 -34.62 2.37
C THR A 110 -10.59 -34.53 3.73
N SER A 111 -9.46 -33.81 3.81
CA SER A 111 -8.67 -33.70 5.03
C SER A 111 -9.10 -32.57 5.98
N GLN A 112 -9.98 -31.66 5.54
CA GLN A 112 -10.41 -30.50 6.34
C GLN A 112 -11.91 -30.23 6.24
N ALA A 113 -12.41 -29.24 7.01
CA ALA A 113 -13.81 -28.83 7.03
C ALA A 113 -14.16 -27.79 5.94
N PHE A 114 -13.49 -27.82 4.77
CA PHE A 114 -13.65 -26.81 3.72
C PHE A 114 -14.37 -27.38 2.48
N PHE A 115 -15.08 -26.52 1.75
CA PHE A 115 -15.85 -26.88 0.55
C PHE A 115 -15.13 -26.56 -0.77
N GLY A 116 -14.02 -25.84 -0.70
CA GLY A 116 -13.34 -25.33 -1.87
C GLY A 116 -11.88 -25.00 -1.58
N GLY A 117 -11.18 -24.62 -2.64
CA GLY A 117 -9.78 -24.28 -2.56
C GLY A 117 -9.19 -23.91 -3.90
N GLN A 118 -7.97 -23.40 -3.85
CA GLN A 118 -7.22 -22.99 -5.02
C GLN A 118 -5.90 -23.76 -5.10
N PHE A 119 -5.54 -24.21 -6.30
CA PHE A 119 -4.26 -24.84 -6.59
C PHE A 119 -3.63 -24.24 -7.84
N ILE A 120 -2.32 -23.99 -7.81
CA ILE A 120 -1.59 -23.40 -8.93
C ILE A 120 -0.60 -24.44 -9.46
N LEU A 121 -0.70 -24.77 -10.74
CA LEU A 121 0.17 -25.73 -11.41
C LEU A 121 0.60 -25.18 -12.77
N PHE A 122 1.91 -25.04 -12.98
CA PHE A 122 2.50 -24.49 -14.22
C PHE A 122 1.81 -23.21 -14.71
N GLU A 123 1.65 -22.24 -13.82
CA GLU A 123 1.06 -20.91 -14.09
C GLU A 123 -0.45 -20.90 -14.38
N GLN A 124 -1.09 -22.07 -14.40
CA GLN A 124 -2.55 -22.19 -14.38
C GLN A 124 -3.07 -22.19 -12.95
N THR A 125 -4.15 -21.45 -12.73
CA THR A 125 -4.86 -21.42 -11.45
C THR A 125 -6.16 -22.21 -11.57
N TYR A 126 -6.31 -23.21 -10.71
CA TYR A 126 -7.51 -24.04 -10.60
C TYR A 126 -8.23 -23.65 -9.31
N ASN A 127 -9.52 -23.35 -9.40
CA ASN A 127 -10.35 -22.96 -8.25
C ASN A 127 -11.61 -23.81 -8.20
N LEU A 128 -11.91 -24.34 -7.03
CA LEU A 128 -13.15 -25.04 -6.70
C LEU A 128 -13.92 -24.21 -5.67
N THR A 129 -15.12 -23.75 -6.01
CA THR A 129 -15.91 -22.85 -5.15
C THR A 129 -17.37 -23.30 -5.10
N ASN A 130 -18.04 -23.23 -3.95
CA ASN A 130 -19.47 -23.53 -3.86
C ASN A 130 -20.32 -22.38 -4.47
N ALA A 131 -21.15 -22.69 -5.45
CA ALA A 131 -22.02 -21.75 -6.18
C ALA A 131 -23.22 -21.26 -5.36
N LYS A 132 -23.64 -21.98 -4.31
CA LYS A 132 -24.78 -21.62 -3.46
C LYS A 132 -24.40 -20.72 -2.28
N PHE A 133 -23.11 -20.69 -1.92
CA PHE A 133 -22.58 -19.84 -0.85
C PHE A 133 -21.36 -19.02 -1.31
N PRO A 134 -21.51 -18.14 -2.33
CA PRO A 134 -20.57 -17.07 -2.51
C PRO A 134 -20.83 -16.03 -1.41
N LEU A 135 -20.23 -16.22 -0.22
CA LEU A 135 -20.12 -15.23 0.87
C LEU A 135 -21.43 -14.54 1.35
N ASP A 136 -22.07 -15.07 2.40
CA ASP A 136 -22.86 -14.27 3.37
C ASP A 136 -22.97 -15.00 4.73
N PRO A 137 -22.26 -14.55 5.80
CA PRO A 137 -22.43 -15.10 7.14
C PRO A 137 -23.19 -14.18 8.11
N TYR A 138 -24.15 -13.35 7.68
CA TYR A 138 -24.99 -12.58 8.62
C TYR A 138 -26.49 -12.86 8.49
N THR A 139 -26.96 -13.88 9.22
CA THR A 139 -28.35 -13.93 9.70
C THR A 139 -28.37 -13.75 11.22
N ARG A 140 -28.96 -12.64 11.67
CA ARG A 140 -29.05 -12.18 13.07
C ARG A 140 -30.14 -12.98 13.83
N PRO A 141 -29.91 -13.48 15.05
CA PRO A 141 -31.01 -13.90 15.95
C PRO A 141 -31.67 -12.67 16.63
N PRO A 142 -32.92 -12.79 17.11
CA PRO A 142 -33.70 -11.66 17.62
C PRO A 142 -33.17 -11.15 18.98
N THR A 143 -33.33 -9.83 19.15
CA THR A 143 -32.82 -8.94 20.20
C THR A 143 -33.20 -9.30 21.64
N SER A 144 -32.24 -9.16 22.57
CA SER A 144 -32.47 -9.00 24.02
C SER A 144 -32.24 -7.53 24.42
N PRO A 145 -32.95 -6.95 25.42
CA PRO A 145 -32.89 -5.52 25.72
C PRO A 145 -31.63 -5.13 26.52
N GLN A 146 -31.08 -3.98 26.18
CA GLN A 146 -29.89 -3.38 26.79
C GLN A 146 -30.26 -2.64 28.10
N PRO A 147 -29.49 -2.74 29.21
CA PRO A 147 -29.71 -1.93 30.40
C PRO A 147 -29.07 -0.54 30.29
N ALA A 148 -29.66 0.42 31.01
CA ALA A 148 -29.36 1.84 30.99
C ALA A 148 -27.93 2.20 31.44
N THR A 149 -27.32 3.13 30.71
CA THR A 149 -26.00 3.71 30.98
C THR A 149 -26.06 4.68 32.16
N THR A 150 -25.23 4.47 33.18
CA THR A 150 -25.03 5.41 34.29
C THR A 150 -23.77 6.22 34.02
N THR A 151 -23.88 7.55 33.98
CA THR A 151 -22.76 8.47 33.74
C THR A 151 -22.12 8.87 35.07
N LEU A 152 -20.85 8.53 35.28
CA LEU A 152 -20.04 9.07 36.38
C LEU A 152 -19.03 10.07 35.80
N LEU A 153 -19.05 11.29 36.33
CA LEU A 153 -18.14 12.39 36.00
C LEU A 153 -16.90 12.31 36.89
N PHE A 154 -15.71 12.32 36.29
CA PHE A 154 -14.45 12.61 36.98
C PHE A 154 -13.85 13.92 36.45
N PRO A 155 -13.26 14.76 37.32
CA PRO A 155 -12.67 16.02 36.92
C PRO A 155 -11.33 15.79 36.21
N SER A 156 -11.21 16.35 35.00
CA SER A 156 -9.96 16.36 34.23
C SER A 156 -9.02 17.44 34.79
N SER A 157 -7.79 17.06 35.15
CA SER A 157 -6.74 18.02 35.49
C SER A 157 -5.81 18.18 34.29
N THR A 158 -5.74 19.40 33.78
CA THR A 158 -4.86 19.82 32.69
C THR A 158 -3.60 20.43 33.29
N ILE A 159 -2.43 19.85 33.02
CA ILE A 159 -1.13 20.48 33.31
C ILE A 159 -0.61 21.07 32.00
N GLY A 160 -0.64 22.40 31.91
CA GLY A 160 -0.04 23.15 30.81
C GLY A 160 1.48 23.19 30.92
N ALA A 161 2.17 22.85 29.84
CA ALA A 161 3.61 22.97 29.72
C ALA A 161 4.00 24.45 29.49
N THR A 162 4.69 25.05 30.46
CA THR A 162 5.50 26.25 30.24
C THR A 162 6.96 25.92 30.43
N SER A 163 7.76 26.38 29.47
CA SER A 163 9.21 26.23 29.37
C SER A 163 9.94 26.84 30.58
N GLY A 164 10.59 25.98 31.38
CA GLY A 164 11.49 26.36 32.45
C GLY A 164 12.50 25.24 32.73
N THR A 165 13.77 25.62 32.89
CA THR A 165 14.93 24.76 33.19
C THR A 165 14.69 23.78 34.35
N PRO A 166 15.18 22.52 34.27
CA PRO A 166 14.79 21.47 35.20
C PRO A 166 15.52 21.62 36.55
N THR A 167 14.74 21.80 37.61
CA THR A 167 15.15 21.48 38.97
C THR A 167 14.85 20.01 39.25
N SER A 168 15.85 19.26 39.72
CA SER A 168 15.75 17.83 40.05
C SER A 168 14.83 17.59 41.25
N THR A 169 13.56 17.33 41.01
CA THR A 169 12.72 16.62 41.97
C THR A 169 13.09 15.13 41.96
N PRO A 170 13.23 14.46 43.12
CA PRO A 170 13.49 13.03 43.15
C PRO A 170 12.34 12.28 42.49
N VAL A 171 12.68 11.36 41.58
CA VAL A 171 11.72 10.60 40.74
C VAL A 171 11.00 9.52 41.55
N VAL A 172 11.62 9.03 42.63
CA VAL A 172 11.12 7.90 43.44
C VAL A 172 9.80 8.21 44.18
N PRO A 173 9.60 9.37 44.82
CA PRO A 173 8.31 9.71 45.45
C PRO A 173 7.12 9.81 44.49
N ALA A 174 7.36 10.20 43.23
CA ALA A 174 6.30 10.28 42.21
C ALA A 174 5.83 8.87 41.81
N ILE A 175 6.76 7.95 41.55
CA ILE A 175 6.46 6.55 41.24
C ILE A 175 5.73 5.86 42.41
N ALA A 176 6.12 6.14 43.66
CA ALA A 176 5.45 5.59 44.82
C ALA A 176 3.99 6.08 44.97
N ALA A 177 3.71 7.33 44.59
CA ALA A 177 2.36 7.88 44.59
C ALA A 177 1.48 7.19 43.53
N ASP A 178 2.00 6.99 42.32
CA ASP A 178 1.26 6.34 41.22
C ASP A 178 0.93 4.87 41.52
N ILE A 179 1.87 4.14 42.16
CA ILE A 179 1.64 2.76 42.62
C ILE A 179 0.55 2.70 43.72
N SER A 180 0.50 3.70 44.60
CA SER A 180 -0.55 3.79 45.62
C SER A 180 -1.94 4.01 45.00
N VAL A 181 -2.03 4.84 43.95
CA VAL A 181 -3.29 5.08 43.20
C VAL A 181 -3.75 3.81 42.49
N ALA A 182 -2.84 3.08 41.84
CA ALA A 182 -3.16 1.81 41.18
C ALA A 182 -3.67 0.75 42.17
N ASN A 183 -3.06 0.63 43.35
CA ASN A 183 -3.51 -0.31 44.39
C ASN A 183 -4.91 0.04 44.93
N ALA A 184 -5.23 1.33 45.07
CA ALA A 184 -6.57 1.78 45.47
C ALA A 184 -7.63 1.47 44.40
N ALA A 185 -7.30 1.64 43.12
CA ALA A 185 -8.18 1.29 41.99
C ALA A 185 -8.47 -0.22 41.92
N ILE A 186 -7.46 -1.07 42.18
CA ILE A 186 -7.62 -2.53 42.24
C ILE A 186 -8.50 -2.97 43.43
N ALA A 187 -8.40 -2.28 44.57
CA ALA A 187 -9.27 -2.57 45.71
C ALA A 187 -10.74 -2.22 45.44
N ALA A 188 -11.00 -1.15 44.67
CA ALA A 188 -12.34 -0.77 44.23
C ALA A 188 -12.94 -1.77 43.22
N LEU A 189 -12.11 -2.35 42.34
CA LEU A 189 -12.50 -3.39 41.37
C LEU A 189 -13.03 -4.69 42.00
N LEU A 190 -12.61 -5.02 43.23
CA LEU A 190 -13.14 -6.19 43.97
C LEU A 190 -14.59 -6.00 44.40
N LEU A 191 -15.11 -4.77 44.35
CA LEU A 191 -16.48 -4.44 44.74
C LEU A 191 -17.44 -4.36 43.53
N ASP A 192 -16.94 -4.13 42.31
CA ASP A 192 -17.75 -4.11 41.08
C ASP A 192 -16.91 -4.39 39.79
N PRO A 193 -16.89 -5.65 39.30
CA PRO A 193 -16.07 -6.04 38.15
C PRO A 193 -16.82 -5.85 36.81
N SER A 194 -16.83 -4.64 36.27
CA SER A 194 -17.30 -4.39 34.88
C SER A 194 -16.12 -4.34 33.88
N SER A 195 -16.33 -4.89 32.67
CA SER A 195 -15.26 -5.13 31.67
C SER A 195 -14.64 -3.85 31.09
N ALA A 196 -15.39 -2.76 30.98
CA ALA A 196 -14.90 -1.49 30.42
C ALA A 196 -13.88 -0.81 31.35
N ILE A 197 -14.13 -0.84 32.67
CA ILE A 197 -13.21 -0.27 33.68
C ILE A 197 -11.93 -1.10 33.77
N LEU A 198 -12.05 -2.44 33.67
CA LEU A 198 -10.92 -3.36 33.63
C LEU A 198 -9.97 -3.11 32.44
N ALA A 199 -10.51 -2.79 31.25
CA ALA A 199 -9.70 -2.52 30.07
C ALA A 199 -8.91 -1.21 30.18
N THR A 200 -9.54 -0.13 30.66
CA THR A 200 -8.87 1.17 30.85
C THR A 200 -7.77 1.09 31.90
N LEU A 201 -8.04 0.44 33.05
CA LEU A 201 -7.06 0.31 34.12
C LEU A 201 -5.92 -0.66 33.76
N ALA A 202 -6.18 -1.71 32.98
CA ALA A 202 -5.13 -2.57 32.46
C ALA A 202 -4.22 -1.84 31.46
N SER A 203 -4.76 -0.91 30.66
CA SER A 203 -3.94 -0.05 29.80
C SER A 203 -3.07 0.91 30.61
N GLU A 204 -3.63 1.51 31.66
CA GLU A 204 -2.90 2.45 32.52
C GLU A 204 -1.80 1.73 33.32
N ALA A 205 -2.07 0.51 33.80
CA ALA A 205 -1.12 -0.40 34.42
C ALA A 205 0.11 -0.67 33.53
N ILE A 206 -0.14 -0.98 32.25
CA ILE A 206 0.90 -1.29 31.27
C ILE A 206 1.75 -0.05 30.99
N ASN A 207 1.13 1.12 30.87
CA ASN A 207 1.84 2.37 30.63
C ASN A 207 2.73 2.77 31.82
N THR A 208 2.24 2.63 33.05
CA THR A 208 3.05 2.90 34.27
C THR A 208 4.20 1.91 34.41
N ALA A 209 4.00 0.64 34.06
CA ALA A 209 5.04 -0.38 34.01
C ALA A 209 6.15 -0.08 32.99
N LEU A 210 5.75 0.35 31.78
CA LEU A 210 6.68 0.75 30.72
C LEU A 210 7.51 1.97 31.13
N PHE A 211 6.86 2.99 31.70
CA PHE A 211 7.54 4.18 32.21
C PHE A 211 8.54 3.86 33.32
N ALA A 212 8.17 2.99 34.27
CA ALA A 212 9.07 2.53 35.33
C ALA A 212 10.28 1.75 34.78
N ALA A 213 10.10 0.95 33.72
CA ALA A 213 11.18 0.23 33.06
C ALA A 213 12.15 1.18 32.32
N GLU A 214 11.62 2.23 31.68
CA GLU A 214 12.41 3.26 31.00
C GLU A 214 13.26 4.09 31.98
N VAL A 215 12.68 4.46 33.13
CA VAL A 215 13.39 5.14 34.22
C VAL A 215 14.46 4.23 34.83
N ALA A 216 14.16 2.94 35.04
CA ALA A 216 15.15 1.98 35.54
C ALA A 216 16.32 1.78 34.56
N PHE A 217 16.04 1.78 33.26
CA PHE A 217 17.05 1.62 32.21
C PHE A 217 17.97 2.85 32.09
N THR A 218 17.43 4.04 32.27
CA THR A 218 18.19 5.31 32.20
C THR A 218 19.07 5.57 33.43
N LEU A 219 18.74 4.99 34.60
CA LEU A 219 19.46 5.24 35.85
C LEU A 219 20.68 4.34 36.09
N THR A 220 20.95 3.31 35.28
CA THR A 220 21.88 2.24 35.68
C THR A 220 22.99 1.98 34.66
N ALA A 221 24.14 2.65 34.85
CA ALA A 221 25.41 2.22 34.30
C ALA A 221 26.27 1.57 35.40
N ALA A 222 26.45 0.25 35.30
CA ALA A 222 27.36 -0.65 36.03
C ALA A 222 26.85 -1.37 37.29
N GLY A 223 27.07 -2.70 37.32
CA GLY A 223 27.09 -3.52 38.55
C GLY A 223 25.97 -4.57 38.70
N PRO A 224 25.94 -5.31 39.84
CA PRO A 224 25.12 -6.52 40.11
C PRO A 224 23.58 -6.32 40.03
N LEU A 225 23.16 -5.15 39.60
CA LEU A 225 21.79 -4.74 39.33
C LEU A 225 21.19 -5.41 38.08
N LEU A 226 22.02 -5.99 37.19
CA LEU A 226 21.54 -6.64 35.96
C LEU A 226 20.60 -7.82 36.25
N VAL A 227 20.88 -8.61 37.31
CA VAL A 227 20.04 -9.75 37.71
C VAL A 227 18.67 -9.28 38.21
N ALA A 228 18.64 -8.22 39.02
CA ALA A 228 17.41 -7.60 39.50
C ALA A 228 16.60 -6.95 38.37
N LEU A 229 17.27 -6.43 37.33
CA LEU A 229 16.62 -5.91 36.12
C LEU A 229 16.00 -7.02 35.28
N THR A 230 16.67 -8.18 35.12
CA THR A 230 16.06 -9.34 34.45
C THR A 230 14.83 -9.86 35.19
N ASP A 231 14.89 -9.94 36.53
CA ASP A 231 13.74 -10.36 37.34
C ASP A 231 12.58 -9.35 37.25
N LEU A 232 12.88 -8.05 37.20
CA LEU A 232 11.89 -6.99 37.02
C LEU A 232 11.24 -7.05 35.64
N VAL A 233 12.03 -7.20 34.57
CA VAL A 233 11.52 -7.31 33.19
C VAL A 233 10.67 -8.58 33.03
N GLU A 234 11.08 -9.70 33.62
CA GLU A 234 10.31 -10.94 33.60
C GLU A 234 8.98 -10.80 34.37
N GLN A 235 8.98 -10.13 35.52
CA GLN A 235 7.75 -9.83 36.26
C GLN A 235 6.83 -8.86 35.51
N LEU A 236 7.37 -7.84 34.82
CA LEU A 236 6.60 -6.92 33.99
C LEU A 236 5.96 -7.63 32.79
N LEU A 237 6.69 -8.55 32.14
CA LEU A 237 6.15 -9.42 31.09
C LEU A 237 5.02 -10.31 31.60
N ARG A 238 5.18 -10.95 32.77
CA ARG A 238 4.11 -11.74 33.39
C ARG A 238 2.89 -10.89 33.77
N THR A 239 3.12 -9.65 34.21
CA THR A 239 2.07 -8.68 34.55
C THR A 239 1.28 -8.25 33.31
N SER A 240 1.97 -7.94 32.22
CA SER A 240 1.37 -7.60 30.92
C SER A 240 0.55 -8.78 30.35
N GLN A 241 1.06 -10.00 30.47
CA GLN A 241 0.36 -11.20 30.03
C GLN A 241 -0.87 -11.52 30.88
N ALA A 242 -0.79 -11.32 32.20
CA ALA A 242 -1.93 -11.44 33.11
C ALA A 242 -3.00 -10.37 32.84
N ALA A 243 -2.60 -9.12 32.58
CA ALA A 243 -3.49 -8.03 32.20
C ALA A 243 -4.19 -8.30 30.86
N SER A 244 -3.45 -8.77 29.85
CA SER A 244 -4.01 -9.16 28.55
C SER A 244 -5.01 -10.31 28.68
N THR A 245 -4.71 -11.28 29.54
CA THR A 245 -5.61 -12.42 29.83
C THR A 245 -6.85 -11.96 30.61
N ALA A 246 -6.71 -10.99 31.52
CA ALA A 246 -7.82 -10.38 32.25
C ALA A 246 -8.77 -9.57 31.35
N ILE A 247 -8.23 -8.91 30.32
CA ILE A 247 -9.01 -8.22 29.28
C ILE A 247 -9.76 -9.24 28.42
N ALA A 248 -9.13 -10.36 28.06
CA ALA A 248 -9.74 -11.41 27.24
C ALA A 248 -10.79 -12.25 28.00
N PHE A 249 -10.62 -12.42 29.32
CA PHE A 249 -11.48 -13.25 30.17
C PHE A 249 -11.78 -12.55 31.51
N PRO A 250 -12.79 -11.65 31.56
CA PRO A 250 -13.15 -10.94 32.79
C PRO A 250 -13.75 -11.90 33.82
N GLY A 251 -13.16 -11.96 35.02
CA GLY A 251 -13.60 -12.81 36.12
C GLY A 251 -12.73 -12.69 37.37
N LEU A 252 -13.20 -13.26 38.49
CA LEU A 252 -12.55 -13.14 39.82
C LEU A 252 -11.09 -13.65 39.82
N VAL A 253 -10.80 -14.68 39.02
CA VAL A 253 -9.46 -15.27 38.86
C VAL A 253 -8.48 -14.27 38.23
N SER A 254 -8.97 -13.49 37.27
CA SER A 254 -8.18 -12.47 36.55
C SER A 254 -7.83 -11.27 37.44
N VAL A 255 -8.74 -10.89 38.35
CA VAL A 255 -8.49 -9.82 39.34
C VAL A 255 -7.45 -10.25 40.38
N VAL A 256 -7.48 -11.51 40.81
CA VAL A 256 -6.48 -12.07 41.74
C VAL A 256 -5.09 -12.11 41.10
N ALA A 257 -5.00 -12.51 39.82
CA ALA A 257 -3.75 -12.52 39.06
C ALA A 257 -3.16 -11.10 38.90
N LEU A 258 -4.00 -10.11 38.60
CA LEU A 258 -3.59 -8.71 38.48
C LEU A 258 -3.06 -8.18 39.83
N LYS A 259 -3.73 -8.47 40.94
CA LYS A 259 -3.31 -8.05 42.29
C LYS A 259 -1.95 -8.64 42.69
N ALA A 260 -1.72 -9.93 42.40
CA ALA A 260 -0.44 -10.58 42.68
C ALA A 260 0.72 -9.95 41.89
N ALA A 261 0.47 -9.58 40.63
CA ALA A 261 1.44 -8.95 39.76
C ALA A 261 1.84 -7.54 40.26
N PHE A 262 0.86 -6.71 40.63
CA PHE A 262 1.11 -5.37 41.18
C PHE A 262 1.81 -5.38 42.55
N SER A 263 1.51 -6.37 43.39
CA SER A 263 2.21 -6.54 44.67
C SER A 263 3.70 -6.85 44.48
N GLY A 264 4.08 -7.53 43.39
CA GLY A 264 5.48 -7.80 43.04
C GLY A 264 6.23 -6.52 42.63
N VAL A 265 5.60 -5.68 41.81
CA VAL A 265 6.15 -4.39 41.38
C VAL A 265 6.40 -3.46 42.57
N GLY A 266 5.46 -3.36 43.53
CA GLY A 266 5.62 -2.54 44.73
C GLY A 266 6.79 -2.97 45.64
N ALA A 267 7.04 -4.28 45.76
CA ALA A 267 8.15 -4.81 46.52
C ALA A 267 9.52 -4.48 45.87
N LEU A 268 9.60 -4.52 44.53
CA LEU A 268 10.79 -4.18 43.75
C LEU A 268 11.13 -2.68 43.80
N VAL A 269 10.13 -1.80 43.70
CA VAL A 269 10.34 -0.35 43.85
C VAL A 269 10.85 0.00 45.26
N SER A 270 10.33 -0.68 46.29
CA SER A 270 10.82 -0.52 47.66
C SER A 270 12.28 -1.00 47.81
N LEU A 271 12.66 -2.08 47.12
CA LEU A 271 14.04 -2.59 47.10
C LEU A 271 15.00 -1.60 46.41
N ALA A 272 14.58 -1.04 45.27
CA ALA A 272 15.36 -0.05 44.52
C ALA A 272 15.58 1.24 45.33
N ALA A 273 14.55 1.73 46.03
CA ALA A 273 14.65 2.88 46.92
C ALA A 273 15.60 2.63 48.12
N THR A 274 15.73 1.38 48.56
CA THR A 274 16.65 1.01 49.65
C THR A 274 18.10 0.93 49.15
N ALA A 275 18.32 0.52 47.89
CA ALA A 275 19.63 0.44 47.27
C ALA A 275 20.23 1.84 46.98
N GLU A 276 19.40 2.82 46.61
CA GLU A 276 19.81 4.21 46.36
C GLU A 276 20.32 4.91 47.63
N ASN A 277 19.73 4.60 48.79
CA ASN A 277 20.11 5.18 50.08
C ASN A 277 21.35 4.53 50.74
N GLY A 278 21.89 3.44 50.16
CA GLY A 278 23.00 2.67 50.72
C GLY A 278 24.38 2.94 50.10
N ALA A 279 24.47 3.79 49.06
CA ALA A 279 25.73 4.03 48.37
C ALA A 279 26.61 5.08 49.09
N PRO A 280 27.85 4.75 49.52
CA PRO A 280 28.73 5.71 50.17
C PRO A 280 29.23 6.77 49.16
N GLN A 281 29.10 8.05 49.52
CA GLN A 281 29.61 9.18 48.74
C GLN A 281 31.15 9.13 48.64
N SER A 282 31.65 9.01 47.40
CA SER A 282 33.08 8.98 47.09
C SER A 282 33.66 10.41 47.02
N THR A 283 34.67 10.66 47.85
CA THR A 283 35.49 11.89 47.84
C THR A 283 36.48 11.90 46.67
N GLN A 284 36.52 13.05 46.00
CA GLN A 284 37.35 13.38 44.85
C GLN A 284 38.85 13.37 45.19
N ALA A 285 39.67 12.62 44.43
CA ALA A 285 41.13 12.68 44.46
C ALA A 285 41.74 12.79 43.06
N THR A 286 42.78 13.62 42.98
CA THR A 286 43.59 14.10 41.86
C THR A 286 44.26 12.99 41.02
N PRO A 287 44.47 13.15 39.69
CA PRO A 287 44.95 12.07 38.84
C PRO A 287 46.49 11.97 38.85
N THR A 288 46.98 10.74 39.02
CA THR A 288 48.35 10.34 38.69
C THR A 288 48.31 9.38 37.49
N THR A 289 49.12 9.71 36.49
CA THR A 289 49.41 8.94 35.28
C THR A 289 49.93 7.53 35.57
N THR A 290 49.27 6.50 35.02
CA THR A 290 49.91 5.23 34.65
C THR A 290 49.25 4.63 33.41
N SER A 291 50.07 4.29 32.43
CA SER A 291 49.75 3.61 31.17
C SER A 291 49.34 2.15 31.38
N SER A 292 48.21 1.73 30.82
CA SER A 292 47.94 0.33 30.48
C SER A 292 47.13 0.24 29.19
N THR A 293 47.76 -0.30 28.15
CA THR A 293 47.19 -0.69 26.87
C THR A 293 46.43 -2.01 27.00
N THR A 294 45.10 -1.99 26.83
CA THR A 294 44.30 -3.13 26.39
C THR A 294 43.12 -2.63 25.55
N SER A 295 43.31 -2.63 24.23
CA SER A 295 42.28 -2.32 23.25
C SER A 295 41.32 -3.51 23.10
N ALA A 296 40.04 -3.30 23.40
CA ALA A 296 38.97 -4.22 23.03
C ALA A 296 38.64 -4.03 21.54
N CYS A 297 38.88 -5.06 20.71
CA CYS A 297 38.42 -5.10 19.31
C CYS A 297 36.89 -5.28 19.30
N SER A 298 36.15 -4.31 18.80
CA SER A 298 34.72 -4.45 18.46
C SER A 298 34.59 -5.18 17.12
N ALA A 299 33.70 -6.16 17.02
CA ALA A 299 33.47 -6.94 15.81
C ALA A 299 32.70 -6.11 14.76
N SER A 300 33.44 -5.45 13.86
CA SER A 300 32.89 -4.84 12.65
C SER A 300 33.70 -5.31 11.45
N THR A 301 33.02 -5.82 10.42
CA THR A 301 33.65 -6.22 9.16
C THR A 301 33.73 -5.02 8.24
N VAL A 302 34.93 -4.60 7.87
CA VAL A 302 35.15 -3.49 6.93
C VAL A 302 35.80 -4.06 5.67
N SER A 303 35.20 -3.82 4.51
CA SER A 303 35.79 -4.12 3.21
C SER A 303 36.16 -2.83 2.49
N SER A 304 37.45 -2.65 2.21
CA SER A 304 37.94 -1.55 1.36
C SER A 304 38.58 -2.14 0.10
N CYS A 305 38.16 -1.65 -1.06
CA CYS A 305 38.76 -2.02 -2.34
C CYS A 305 39.56 -0.85 -2.89
N GLU A 306 40.83 -1.06 -3.18
CA GLU A 306 41.67 -0.11 -3.89
C GLU A 306 41.70 -0.47 -5.37
N VAL A 307 41.32 0.47 -6.24
CA VAL A 307 41.30 0.27 -7.69
C VAL A 307 42.46 1.06 -8.30
N THR A 308 43.46 0.34 -8.83
CA THR A 308 44.60 0.92 -9.52
C THR A 308 44.47 0.66 -11.02
N THR A 309 44.39 1.71 -11.83
CA THR A 309 44.43 1.60 -13.30
C THR A 309 45.79 2.04 -13.81
N ILE A 310 46.52 1.10 -14.41
CA ILE A 310 47.81 1.36 -15.05
C ILE A 310 47.59 1.30 -16.56
N CYS A 311 47.77 2.45 -17.21
CA CYS A 311 47.81 2.54 -18.67
C CYS A 311 49.26 2.79 -19.10
N PRO A 312 49.87 1.93 -19.94
CA PRO A 312 51.18 2.23 -20.49
C PRO A 312 51.09 3.50 -21.37
N SER A 313 52.09 4.37 -21.24
CA SER A 313 52.18 5.57 -22.07
C SER A 313 52.18 5.18 -23.56
N PRO A 314 51.50 5.95 -24.45
CA PRO A 314 51.42 5.64 -25.87
C PRO A 314 52.80 5.42 -26.52
N ALA A 315 53.83 6.14 -26.05
CA ALA A 315 55.20 6.02 -26.55
C ALA A 315 55.86 4.69 -26.14
N SER A 316 55.56 4.18 -24.94
CA SER A 316 56.10 2.91 -24.44
C SER A 316 55.46 1.68 -25.10
N ALA A 317 54.15 1.74 -25.40
CA ALA A 317 53.44 0.68 -26.10
C ALA A 317 53.90 0.55 -27.57
N ALA A 318 54.13 1.69 -28.25
CA ALA A 318 54.60 1.72 -29.64
C ALA A 318 56.02 1.14 -29.81
N ALA A 319 56.92 1.38 -28.85
CA ALA A 319 58.30 0.86 -28.90
C ALA A 319 58.39 -0.66 -28.71
N GLN A 320 57.39 -1.30 -28.11
CA GLN A 320 57.37 -2.74 -27.82
C GLN A 320 56.44 -3.55 -28.74
N GLY A 321 55.73 -2.90 -29.67
CA GLY A 321 54.77 -3.56 -30.55
C GLY A 321 53.57 -4.19 -29.81
N LEU A 322 53.34 -3.81 -28.54
CA LEU A 322 52.25 -4.32 -27.71
C LEU A 322 51.01 -3.39 -27.83
N PRO A 323 49.79 -3.95 -27.84
CA PRO A 323 48.58 -3.14 -27.82
C PRO A 323 48.50 -2.33 -26.51
N ALA A 324 48.23 -1.04 -26.62
CA ALA A 324 47.94 -0.19 -25.46
C ALA A 324 46.67 -0.72 -24.79
N SER A 325 46.82 -1.49 -23.72
CA SER A 325 45.72 -1.95 -22.89
C SER A 325 45.94 -1.40 -21.49
N CYS A 326 44.90 -0.84 -20.90
CA CYS A 326 44.94 -0.45 -19.50
C CYS A 326 44.67 -1.70 -18.68
N THR A 327 45.50 -1.94 -17.67
CA THR A 327 45.23 -2.96 -16.66
C THR A 327 44.62 -2.28 -15.45
N THR A 328 43.41 -2.66 -15.10
CA THR A 328 42.77 -2.24 -13.86
C THR A 328 42.88 -3.38 -12.86
N THR A 329 43.54 -3.13 -11.75
CA THR A 329 43.66 -4.07 -10.64
C THR A 329 42.77 -3.56 -9.51
N SER A 330 41.78 -4.36 -9.11
CA SER A 330 41.00 -4.12 -7.90
C SER A 330 41.52 -5.05 -6.80
N THR A 331 41.96 -4.47 -5.70
CA THR A 331 42.44 -5.21 -4.53
C THR A 331 41.52 -4.93 -3.37
N CYS A 332 40.69 -5.92 -3.03
CA CYS A 332 39.77 -5.83 -1.90
C CYS A 332 40.38 -6.51 -0.67
N VAL A 333 40.45 -5.77 0.43
CA VAL A 333 40.84 -6.28 1.75
C VAL A 333 39.59 -6.37 2.61
N GLN A 334 39.28 -7.56 3.10
CA GLN A 334 38.26 -7.73 4.13
C GLN A 334 38.92 -7.90 5.50
N VAL A 335 38.58 -6.99 6.40
CA VAL A 335 39.00 -7.06 7.81
C VAL A 335 37.80 -7.47 8.63
N THR A 336 37.87 -8.63 9.28
CA THR A 336 36.84 -9.13 10.20
C THR A 336 37.45 -9.22 11.60
N GLY A 337 37.06 -8.32 12.49
CA GLY A 337 37.69 -8.19 13.81
C GLY A 337 39.17 -7.78 13.69
N CYS A 338 40.07 -8.43 14.45
CA CYS A 338 41.52 -8.15 14.35
C CYS A 338 42.23 -9.03 13.29
N ALA A 339 41.49 -9.79 12.47
CA ALA A 339 42.05 -10.67 11.44
C ALA A 339 41.78 -10.11 10.03
N VAL A 340 42.86 -9.86 9.29
CA VAL A 340 42.79 -9.59 7.85
C VAL A 340 42.58 -10.93 7.15
N THR A 341 41.45 -11.10 6.48
CA THR A 341 41.20 -12.30 5.66
C THR A 341 41.70 -12.05 4.24
N ALA A 342 42.01 -13.15 3.52
CA ALA A 342 42.68 -13.18 2.22
C ALA A 342 42.32 -12.01 1.28
N THR A 343 43.36 -11.30 0.84
CA THR A 343 43.27 -10.25 -0.17
C THR A 343 42.83 -10.86 -1.50
N THR A 344 41.67 -10.45 -2.00
CA THR A 344 41.23 -10.83 -3.33
C THR A 344 41.69 -9.76 -4.31
N THR A 345 42.66 -10.10 -5.15
CA THR A 345 43.14 -9.23 -6.22
C THR A 345 42.56 -9.71 -7.53
N GLN A 346 41.72 -8.88 -8.14
CA GLN A 346 41.19 -9.12 -9.48
C GLN A 346 41.88 -8.17 -10.46
N THR A 347 42.60 -8.74 -11.43
CA THR A 347 43.32 -7.99 -12.46
C THR A 347 42.57 -8.14 -13.78
N CYS A 348 42.17 -7.01 -14.35
CA CYS A 348 41.34 -6.94 -15.54
C CYS A 348 42.06 -6.16 -16.63
N VAL A 349 42.13 -6.71 -17.84
CA VAL A 349 42.77 -6.04 -18.98
C VAL A 349 41.66 -5.50 -19.89
N ASN A 350 41.56 -4.17 -19.97
CA ASN A 350 40.59 -3.52 -20.85
C ASN A 350 41.26 -3.19 -22.20
N PRO A 351 40.94 -3.91 -23.29
CA PRO A 351 41.52 -3.60 -24.60
C PRO A 351 40.98 -2.25 -25.09
N ILE A 352 41.87 -1.27 -25.25
CA ILE A 352 41.53 0.02 -25.85
C ILE A 352 41.28 -0.23 -27.34
N LEU A 353 40.00 -0.24 -27.73
CA LEU A 353 39.51 -0.01 -29.10
C LEU A 353 40.26 -0.78 -30.20
N ARG A 354 40.02 -2.10 -30.33
CA ARG A 354 40.05 -2.74 -31.66
C ARG A 354 38.94 -3.77 -31.81
N ARG A 355 38.22 -3.61 -32.92
CA ARG A 355 37.26 -4.54 -33.52
C ARG A 355 38.00 -5.81 -33.95
N ALA A 356 38.40 -6.65 -33.01
CA ALA A 356 39.07 -7.92 -33.25
C ALA A 356 38.09 -9.06 -32.98
N THR A 357 37.75 -9.76 -34.05
CA THR A 357 36.97 -11.00 -34.07
C THR A 357 37.66 -12.08 -33.22
N GLY A 358 36.99 -12.53 -32.14
CA GLY A 358 37.17 -13.90 -31.65
C GLY A 358 37.83 -14.14 -30.27
N ALA A 359 38.09 -13.14 -29.43
CA ALA A 359 38.62 -13.38 -28.08
C ALA A 359 37.55 -13.17 -26.99
N THR A 360 37.07 -14.25 -26.38
CA THR A 360 36.12 -14.27 -25.24
C THR A 360 36.82 -13.94 -23.92
N GLY A 361 37.52 -12.81 -23.84
CA GLY A 361 38.03 -12.31 -22.58
C GLY A 361 36.88 -11.77 -21.73
N GLU A 362 36.60 -12.40 -20.59
CA GLU A 362 35.64 -11.88 -19.61
C GLU A 362 36.09 -10.49 -19.13
N SER A 363 35.42 -9.47 -19.64
CA SER A 363 35.57 -8.09 -19.19
C SER A 363 35.04 -7.99 -17.76
N CYS A 364 35.86 -7.49 -16.83
CA CYS A 364 35.41 -7.07 -15.51
C CYS A 364 34.56 -5.80 -15.65
N ALA A 365 33.30 -5.98 -16.03
CA ALA A 365 32.33 -4.91 -15.94
C ALA A 365 32.17 -4.56 -14.46
N VAL A 366 32.55 -3.33 -14.09
CA VAL A 366 32.13 -2.77 -12.79
C VAL A 366 30.61 -2.91 -12.74
N PRO A 367 30.03 -3.50 -11.68
CA PRO A 367 28.59 -3.69 -11.60
C PRO A 367 27.90 -2.34 -11.81
N THR A 368 27.20 -2.19 -12.92
CA THR A 368 26.51 -0.95 -13.25
C THR A 368 25.33 -0.82 -12.30
N ALA A 369 25.22 0.33 -11.64
CA ALA A 369 24.04 0.63 -10.84
C ALA A 369 22.82 0.76 -11.76
N GLU A 370 21.71 0.14 -11.38
CA GLU A 370 20.43 0.17 -12.10
C GLU A 370 19.35 0.80 -11.22
N PRO A 371 18.26 1.35 -11.78
CA PRO A 371 17.20 1.94 -10.98
C PRO A 371 16.41 0.86 -10.23
N TYR A 372 16.15 1.09 -8.95
CA TYR A 372 15.31 0.24 -8.10
C TYR A 372 14.31 1.07 -7.30
N ILE A 373 13.17 0.48 -7.01
CA ILE A 373 12.20 0.96 -6.03
C ILE A 373 12.29 0.11 -4.77
N ILE A 374 12.37 0.76 -3.62
CA ILE A 374 12.43 0.14 -2.29
C ILE A 374 11.17 0.53 -1.54
N TYR A 375 10.41 -0.46 -1.07
CA TYR A 375 9.25 -0.23 -0.21
C TYR A 375 9.60 -0.56 1.24
N PRO A 376 9.29 0.34 2.20
CA PRO A 376 9.35 -0.02 3.61
C PRO A 376 8.27 -1.04 3.95
N ARG A 377 8.50 -1.83 5.01
CA ARG A 377 7.49 -2.70 5.61
C ARG A 377 6.39 -1.89 6.26
N ASP A 378 6.78 -0.90 7.07
CA ASP A 378 5.89 0.15 7.53
C ASP A 378 6.47 1.52 7.16
N GLY A 379 5.72 2.25 6.33
CA GLY A 379 6.10 3.58 5.90
C GLY A 379 5.88 4.65 6.96
N THR A 380 4.99 4.43 7.94
CA THR A 380 4.70 5.40 9.00
C THR A 380 5.64 5.25 10.20
N ASP A 381 6.34 4.13 10.30
CA ASP A 381 7.33 3.87 11.36
C ASP A 381 8.64 4.64 11.08
N ASN A 382 8.89 5.66 11.91
CA ASN A 382 10.07 6.50 11.80
C ASN A 382 11.38 5.74 12.05
N GLU A 383 11.40 4.74 12.94
CA GLU A 383 12.60 3.96 13.21
C GLU A 383 12.94 3.07 12.01
N GLN A 384 11.94 2.39 11.45
CA GLN A 384 12.10 1.57 10.24
C GLN A 384 12.58 2.41 9.06
N THR A 385 11.90 3.52 8.77
CA THR A 385 12.24 4.37 7.63
C THR A 385 13.60 5.06 7.81
N THR A 386 13.98 5.41 9.05
CA THR A 386 15.32 5.94 9.36
C THR A 386 16.41 4.88 9.18
N SER A 387 16.17 3.65 9.62
CA SER A 387 17.10 2.53 9.42
C SER A 387 17.36 2.25 7.93
N ILE A 388 16.31 2.28 7.09
CA ILE A 388 16.46 2.17 5.63
C ILE A 388 17.24 3.36 5.06
N ALA A 389 16.94 4.58 5.50
CA ALA A 389 17.65 5.79 5.09
C ALA A 389 19.15 5.72 5.42
N GLN A 390 19.50 5.24 6.62
CA GLN A 390 20.88 5.00 7.04
C GLN A 390 21.55 3.91 6.20
N GLY A 391 20.79 2.90 5.75
CA GLY A 391 21.27 1.88 4.82
C GLY A 391 21.78 2.47 3.49
N PHE A 392 21.13 3.50 2.94
CA PHE A 392 21.63 4.17 1.74
C PHE A 392 22.98 4.86 1.99
N LEU A 393 23.15 5.49 3.16
CA LEU A 393 24.39 6.14 3.55
C LEU A 393 25.52 5.13 3.79
N SER A 394 25.26 4.05 4.53
CA SER A 394 26.27 3.03 4.86
C SER A 394 26.75 2.25 3.63
N LEU A 395 25.90 2.13 2.62
CA LEU A 395 26.22 1.48 1.34
C LEU A 395 26.78 2.44 0.28
N ASN A 396 27.05 3.70 0.64
CA ASN A 396 27.53 4.74 -0.27
C ASN A 396 26.64 4.92 -1.52
N VAL A 397 25.33 4.79 -1.36
CA VAL A 397 24.38 5.07 -2.45
C VAL A 397 24.33 6.58 -2.67
N PRO A 398 24.55 7.08 -3.90
CA PRO A 398 24.46 8.50 -4.18
C PRO A 398 23.05 9.03 -3.89
N LEU A 399 22.95 10.03 -3.01
CA LEU A 399 21.66 10.66 -2.64
C LEU A 399 21.27 11.85 -3.54
N GLY A 400 22.04 12.10 -4.61
CA GLY A 400 21.69 13.06 -5.65
C GLY A 400 20.78 12.45 -6.72
N PRO A 401 20.23 13.25 -7.65
CA PRO A 401 19.44 12.73 -8.77
C PRO A 401 20.18 11.58 -9.48
N PRO A 402 19.50 10.43 -9.73
CA PRO A 402 18.05 10.22 -9.69
C PRO A 402 17.50 9.63 -8.37
N PHE A 403 18.22 9.74 -7.24
CA PHE A 403 17.70 9.34 -5.93
C PHE A 403 16.47 10.17 -5.55
N TYR A 404 15.44 9.50 -5.03
CA TYR A 404 14.21 10.14 -4.62
C TYR A 404 13.56 9.40 -3.46
N THR A 405 12.95 10.15 -2.54
CA THR A 405 12.14 9.60 -1.45
C THR A 405 10.74 10.19 -1.55
N SER A 406 9.74 9.33 -1.75
CA SER A 406 8.34 9.72 -1.63
C SER A 406 7.99 9.81 -0.15
N ARG A 407 8.22 10.98 0.45
CA ARG A 407 7.95 11.26 1.86
C ARG A 407 6.80 12.26 1.98
N SER A 408 5.80 11.91 2.76
CA SER A 408 4.74 12.83 3.14
C SER A 408 5.30 13.91 4.06
N SER A 409 4.91 15.15 3.78
CA SER A 409 5.11 16.32 4.62
C SER A 409 4.19 16.34 5.85
N GLN A 410 3.23 15.43 5.89
CA GLN A 410 2.28 15.22 6.99
C GLN A 410 2.62 13.91 7.72
N ASP A 411 1.61 13.10 7.99
CA ASP A 411 1.68 11.92 8.86
C ASP A 411 1.69 10.58 8.11
N LEU A 412 1.71 10.57 6.77
CA LEU A 412 1.73 9.29 6.04
C LEU A 412 3.12 8.62 6.06
N GLY A 413 4.19 9.34 6.40
CA GLY A 413 5.55 8.80 6.40
C GLY A 413 6.12 8.59 4.99
N VAL A 414 6.88 7.51 4.76
CA VAL A 414 7.55 7.21 3.47
C VAL A 414 6.78 6.15 2.70
N SER A 415 6.40 6.44 1.45
CA SER A 415 5.78 5.46 0.55
C SER A 415 6.82 4.56 -0.13
N PHE A 416 7.89 5.13 -0.66
CA PHE A 416 8.98 4.38 -1.31
C PHE A 416 10.24 5.24 -1.48
N TRP A 417 11.35 4.57 -1.80
CA TRP A 417 12.55 5.20 -2.35
C TRP A 417 12.76 4.74 -3.80
N HIS A 418 13.31 5.63 -4.62
CA HIS A 418 13.86 5.32 -5.94
C HIS A 418 15.37 5.60 -5.91
N ALA A 419 16.20 4.64 -6.27
CA ALA A 419 17.66 4.77 -6.19
C ALA A 419 18.37 3.95 -7.26
N MET A 420 19.56 4.40 -7.69
CA MET A 420 20.45 3.60 -8.51
C MET A 420 21.27 2.68 -7.61
N LEU A 421 21.10 1.36 -7.72
CA LEU A 421 21.75 0.37 -6.87
C LEU A 421 22.55 -0.64 -7.69
N THR A 422 23.72 -1.02 -7.20
CA THR A 422 24.46 -2.20 -7.69
C THR A 422 23.80 -3.50 -7.20
N PRO A 423 24.07 -4.65 -7.83
CA PRO A 423 23.55 -5.94 -7.38
C PRO A 423 23.83 -6.24 -5.90
N ASP A 424 25.01 -5.87 -5.39
CA ASP A 424 25.39 -6.08 -3.99
C ASP A 424 24.57 -5.21 -3.04
N GLN A 425 24.33 -3.94 -3.40
CA GLN A 425 23.48 -3.03 -2.64
C GLN A 425 22.02 -3.53 -2.62
N VAL A 426 21.50 -4.03 -3.74
CA VAL A 426 20.16 -4.65 -3.81
C VAL A 426 20.09 -5.86 -2.87
N ALA A 427 21.12 -6.71 -2.87
CA ALA A 427 21.17 -7.87 -1.98
C ALA A 427 21.16 -7.46 -0.49
N GLU A 428 21.82 -6.36 -0.14
CA GLU A 428 21.79 -5.82 1.23
C GLU A 428 20.41 -5.27 1.61
N PHE A 429 19.78 -4.46 0.75
CA PHE A 429 18.42 -3.98 1.04
C PHE A 429 17.40 -5.10 1.16
N ARG A 430 17.56 -6.20 0.40
CA ARG A 430 16.71 -7.40 0.53
C ARG A 430 16.92 -8.14 1.86
N ARG A 431 18.08 -7.98 2.52
CA ARG A 431 18.34 -8.54 3.86
C ARG A 431 17.84 -7.66 4.99
N ASN A 432 17.59 -6.37 4.73
CA ASN A 432 17.08 -5.44 5.74
C ASN A 432 15.63 -5.82 6.11
N ILE A 433 15.40 -6.18 7.38
CA ILE A 433 14.09 -6.61 7.89
C ILE A 433 12.99 -5.54 7.74
N ASN A 434 13.39 -4.26 7.72
CA ASN A 434 12.50 -3.12 7.57
C ASN A 434 12.07 -2.88 6.12
N VAL A 435 12.75 -3.51 5.15
CA VAL A 435 12.37 -3.45 3.73
C VAL A 435 11.36 -4.55 3.44
N LEU A 436 10.23 -4.18 2.83
CA LEU A 436 9.23 -5.14 2.36
C LEU A 436 9.69 -5.81 1.08
N ILE A 437 10.10 -5.00 0.10
CA ILE A 437 10.54 -5.48 -1.21
C ILE A 437 11.43 -4.44 -1.90
N VAL A 438 12.36 -4.97 -2.73
CA VAL A 438 13.17 -4.21 -3.68
C VAL A 438 12.85 -4.69 -5.09
N ILE A 439 12.37 -3.80 -5.95
CA ILE A 439 11.97 -4.10 -7.34
C ILE A 439 12.76 -3.27 -8.34
N SER A 440 13.02 -3.83 -9.52
CA SER A 440 13.66 -3.07 -10.60
C SER A 440 12.76 -1.93 -11.07
N GLY A 441 13.35 -0.76 -11.29
CA GLY A 441 12.70 0.44 -11.84
C GLY A 441 12.92 0.61 -13.35
N SER A 442 13.64 -0.31 -14.02
CA SER A 442 14.13 -0.09 -15.38
C SER A 442 13.10 -0.28 -16.50
N ASN A 443 11.90 -0.82 -16.24
CA ASN A 443 10.87 -0.90 -17.28
C ASN A 443 9.43 -0.80 -16.73
N PRO A 444 8.69 0.29 -16.98
CA PRO A 444 7.26 0.39 -16.65
C PRO A 444 6.38 -0.51 -17.51
N ARG A 445 6.89 -1.03 -18.64
CA ARG A 445 6.10 -1.81 -19.62
C ARG A 445 6.25 -3.31 -19.48
N GLU A 446 7.33 -3.80 -18.87
CA GLU A 446 7.41 -5.22 -18.58
C GLU A 446 6.38 -5.58 -17.52
N PRO A 447 5.50 -6.57 -17.77
CA PRO A 447 4.63 -7.12 -16.74
C PRO A 447 5.49 -7.44 -15.52
N ARG A 448 5.23 -6.77 -14.40
CA ARG A 448 5.99 -7.05 -13.18
C ARG A 448 5.65 -8.49 -12.79
N ARG A 449 6.61 -9.40 -12.97
CA ARG A 449 6.46 -10.84 -12.65
C ARG A 449 5.68 -10.97 -11.34
N ARG A 450 4.52 -11.64 -11.38
CA ARG A 450 3.71 -11.88 -10.18
C ARG A 450 4.61 -12.47 -9.10
N ILE A 451 4.77 -11.75 -8.00
CA ILE A 451 5.40 -12.29 -6.79
C ILE A 451 4.54 -13.48 -6.37
N ARG A 452 5.15 -14.65 -6.16
CA ARG A 452 4.42 -15.87 -5.82
C ARG A 452 3.61 -15.62 -4.54
N SER A 453 2.34 -16.06 -4.54
CA SER A 453 1.45 -15.89 -3.37
C SER A 453 2.02 -16.47 -2.08
N SER A 454 2.87 -17.50 -2.19
CA SER A 454 3.59 -18.13 -1.07
C SER A 454 4.57 -17.21 -0.35
N ASP A 455 5.13 -16.22 -1.05
CA ASP A 455 6.00 -15.22 -0.42
C ASP A 455 5.14 -14.19 0.31
N LEU A 456 3.96 -13.86 -0.22
CA LEU A 456 3.04 -12.87 0.35
C LEU A 456 2.24 -13.38 1.56
N SER A 457 1.97 -14.70 1.65
CA SER A 457 1.22 -15.28 2.78
C SER A 457 1.97 -15.16 4.10
N LYS A 458 3.31 -15.25 4.10
CA LYS A 458 4.15 -15.03 5.29
C LYS A 458 4.06 -13.60 5.84
N TYR A 459 3.70 -12.64 4.99
CA TYR A 459 3.57 -11.22 5.34
C TYR A 459 2.11 -10.78 5.58
N SER A 460 1.18 -11.73 5.53
CA SER A 460 -0.25 -11.46 5.64
C SER A 460 -0.76 -11.40 7.07
N GLU A 461 -0.13 -12.16 7.97
CA GLU A 461 -0.60 -12.38 9.34
C GLU A 461 -0.10 -11.35 10.35
N GLN A 462 0.89 -10.52 10.00
CA GLN A 462 1.59 -9.65 10.95
C GLN A 462 1.10 -8.19 11.00
N LEU A 463 0.09 -7.81 10.21
CA LEU A 463 -0.46 -6.46 10.29
C LEU A 463 -1.63 -6.42 11.27
N PRO A 464 -1.63 -5.49 12.25
CA PRO A 464 -2.77 -5.29 13.12
C PRO A 464 -4.00 -4.97 12.26
N ARG A 465 -5.05 -5.79 12.33
CA ARG A 465 -6.41 -5.40 11.91
C ARG A 465 -6.98 -4.33 12.87
N ALA A 466 -6.19 -3.32 13.19
CA ALA A 466 -6.55 -2.30 14.16
C ALA A 466 -7.77 -1.53 13.63
N HIS A 467 -8.88 -1.73 14.33
CA HIS A 467 -10.04 -0.84 14.41
C HIS A 467 -10.57 -0.29 13.08
N TRP A 468 -11.04 -1.18 12.22
CA TRP A 468 -12.09 -0.82 11.27
C TRP A 468 -13.37 -0.55 12.07
N THR A 469 -13.63 0.71 12.38
CA THR A 469 -14.97 1.13 12.80
C THR A 469 -15.93 0.88 11.65
N ASP A 470 -17.10 0.34 11.98
CA ASP A 470 -18.21 0.12 11.06
C ASP A 470 -18.39 1.33 10.09
N PRO A 471 -18.36 1.12 8.76
CA PRO A 471 -18.52 2.18 7.76
C PRO A 471 -19.79 3.03 7.94
N SER A 472 -20.82 2.49 8.60
CA SER A 472 -22.06 3.20 8.87
C SER A 472 -21.87 4.45 9.76
N ASN A 473 -20.84 4.47 10.61
CA ASN A 473 -20.53 5.64 11.45
C ASN A 473 -19.92 6.81 10.65
N LEU A 474 -19.27 6.53 9.50
CA LEU A 474 -18.65 7.56 8.67
C LEU A 474 -19.70 8.35 7.87
N VAL A 475 -20.77 7.67 7.41
CA VAL A 475 -21.87 8.31 6.68
C VAL A 475 -22.62 9.31 7.57
N LEU A 476 -22.80 8.99 8.86
CA LEU A 476 -23.49 9.85 9.82
C LEU A 476 -22.71 11.13 10.19
N ASP A 477 -21.36 11.08 10.20
CA ASP A 477 -20.54 12.27 10.51
C ASP A 477 -20.46 13.25 9.32
N LEU A 478 -20.55 12.75 8.08
CA LEU A 478 -20.62 13.59 6.87
C LEU A 478 -21.90 14.43 6.83
N ASP A 479 -23.04 13.85 7.20
CA ASP A 479 -24.33 14.56 7.26
C ASP A 479 -24.31 15.68 8.31
N GLN A 480 -23.75 15.43 9.50
CA GLN A 480 -23.65 16.43 10.57
C GLN A 480 -22.74 17.61 10.19
N LYS A 481 -21.58 17.36 9.56
CA LYS A 481 -20.66 18.41 9.11
C LYS A 481 -21.19 19.20 7.90
N SER A 482 -22.17 18.68 7.15
CA SER A 482 -22.73 19.35 5.97
C SER A 482 -23.70 20.50 6.30
N SER A 483 -24.18 20.59 7.55
CA SER A 483 -25.15 21.59 8.03
C SER A 483 -24.64 23.05 8.01
N GLY A 484 -23.35 23.27 7.78
CA GLY A 484 -22.72 24.60 7.69
C GLY A 484 -22.61 25.21 6.27
N LEU A 485 -23.21 24.57 5.26
CA LEU A 485 -23.22 25.08 3.88
C LEU A 485 -24.33 26.15 3.73
N GLY A 486 -23.93 27.40 3.45
CA GLY A 486 -24.87 28.52 3.27
C GLY A 486 -25.83 28.30 2.10
N LYS A 487 -26.89 29.13 2.02
CA LYS A 487 -27.88 29.09 0.93
C LYS A 487 -27.18 29.03 -0.42
N ARG A 488 -27.50 27.98 -1.19
CA ARG A 488 -26.85 27.71 -2.46
C ARG A 488 -27.42 28.60 -3.56
N GLY A 489 -26.57 29.28 -4.33
CA GLY A 489 -26.97 29.95 -5.55
C GLY A 489 -27.22 28.90 -6.62
N ILE A 490 -28.38 28.90 -7.26
CA ILE A 490 -28.68 27.99 -8.37
C ILE A 490 -28.59 28.79 -9.66
N ALA A 491 -27.79 28.32 -10.62
CA ALA A 491 -27.77 28.87 -11.97
C ALA A 491 -28.22 27.83 -12.99
N GLN A 492 -28.58 28.32 -14.16
CA GLN A 492 -29.06 27.50 -15.27
C GLN A 492 -28.30 27.90 -16.54
N GLN A 493 -27.73 26.91 -17.23
CA GLN A 493 -27.20 27.08 -18.57
C GLN A 493 -28.28 26.70 -19.58
N SER A 494 -28.69 27.65 -20.42
CA SER A 494 -29.50 27.36 -21.60
C SER A 494 -28.66 26.74 -22.72
N ALA A 495 -29.29 25.93 -23.56
CA ALA A 495 -28.63 25.20 -24.66
C ALA A 495 -27.48 24.29 -24.18
N ALA A 496 -27.64 23.67 -23.01
CA ALA A 496 -26.68 22.71 -22.47
C ALA A 496 -26.57 21.48 -23.39
N VAL A 497 -25.36 20.94 -23.47
CA VAL A 497 -25.06 19.69 -24.19
C VAL A 497 -25.70 18.49 -23.48
N ASP A 498 -26.00 17.43 -24.22
CA ASP A 498 -26.77 16.28 -23.71
C ASP A 498 -26.12 15.62 -22.49
N GLU A 499 -24.79 15.56 -22.44
CA GLU A 499 -24.08 14.99 -21.29
C GLU A 499 -24.31 15.79 -20.00
N LEU A 500 -24.44 17.11 -20.05
CA LEU A 500 -24.75 17.93 -18.87
C LEU A 500 -26.21 17.78 -18.46
N ARG A 501 -27.10 17.68 -19.44
CA ARG A 501 -28.53 17.44 -19.22
C ARG A 501 -28.76 16.13 -18.48
N LEU A 502 -28.05 15.07 -18.90
CA LEU A 502 -28.17 13.74 -18.29
C LEU A 502 -27.70 13.74 -16.82
N VAL A 503 -26.63 14.45 -16.50
CA VAL A 503 -26.14 14.58 -15.12
C VAL A 503 -27.13 15.34 -14.21
N SER A 504 -27.90 16.28 -14.76
CA SER A 504 -28.93 17.02 -14.01
C SER A 504 -30.32 16.37 -13.99
N GLN A 505 -30.46 15.14 -14.50
CA GLN A 505 -31.76 14.48 -14.65
C GLN A 505 -32.32 14.05 -13.28
N PRO A 506 -33.49 14.54 -12.86
CA PRO A 506 -34.19 13.99 -11.70
C PRO A 506 -34.61 12.54 -11.97
N PRO A 507 -34.70 11.69 -10.95
CA PRO A 507 -35.18 10.31 -11.10
C PRO A 507 -36.53 10.25 -11.84
N GLY A 508 -36.62 9.40 -12.87
CA GLY A 508 -37.87 9.12 -13.59
C GLY A 508 -38.22 10.07 -14.74
N PHE A 509 -37.41 11.09 -15.02
CA PHE A 509 -37.62 11.98 -16.17
C PHE A 509 -36.99 11.40 -17.43
N ASN A 510 -37.49 11.75 -18.62
CA ASN A 510 -36.77 11.53 -19.88
C ASN A 510 -35.90 12.75 -20.23
N LEU A 511 -34.80 12.57 -20.97
CA LEU A 511 -33.92 13.68 -21.37
C LEU A 511 -34.67 14.79 -22.11
N ASP A 512 -35.62 14.41 -22.97
CA ASP A 512 -36.43 15.36 -23.76
C ASP A 512 -37.32 16.25 -22.88
N GLU A 513 -37.64 15.82 -21.65
CA GLU A 513 -38.48 16.55 -20.69
C GLU A 513 -37.69 17.62 -19.92
N LEU A 514 -36.36 17.51 -19.84
CA LEU A 514 -35.50 18.47 -19.13
C LEU A 514 -35.29 19.79 -19.88
N GLY A 515 -35.83 19.90 -21.10
CA GLY A 515 -35.48 20.95 -22.04
C GLY A 515 -33.97 20.94 -22.36
N LYS A 516 -33.49 22.01 -23.01
CA LYS A 516 -32.06 22.16 -23.32
C LYS A 516 -31.31 22.85 -22.19
N SER A 517 -31.62 22.57 -20.93
CA SER A 517 -31.04 23.28 -19.80
C SER A 517 -30.27 22.39 -18.85
N TYR A 518 -29.21 22.94 -18.28
CA TYR A 518 -28.44 22.32 -17.20
C TYR A 518 -28.49 23.23 -15.99
N THR A 519 -29.02 22.72 -14.89
CA THR A 519 -29.11 23.45 -13.62
C THR A 519 -27.96 23.00 -12.72
N TYR A 520 -27.22 23.96 -12.16
CA TYR A 520 -26.06 23.68 -11.32
C TYR A 520 -25.99 24.62 -10.13
N ASN A 521 -25.24 24.18 -9.14
CA ASN A 521 -24.94 24.99 -7.98
C ASN A 521 -23.87 26.02 -8.34
N ASP A 522 -24.30 27.28 -8.42
CA ASP A 522 -23.49 28.43 -8.77
C ASP A 522 -23.12 29.27 -7.54
N THR A 523 -23.08 28.68 -6.34
CA THR A 523 -22.52 29.38 -5.17
C THR A 523 -21.15 29.93 -5.52
N THR A 524 -21.12 31.25 -5.76
CA THR A 524 -19.93 32.05 -6.01
C THR A 524 -18.93 31.82 -4.88
N VAL A 525 -17.68 31.62 -5.24
CA VAL A 525 -16.47 31.52 -4.40
C VAL A 525 -16.16 32.82 -3.64
N SER A 526 -17.12 33.72 -3.43
CA SER A 526 -16.88 34.98 -2.69
C SER A 526 -16.70 34.77 -1.17
N GLY A 527 -16.57 33.52 -0.72
CA GLY A 527 -16.15 33.17 0.63
C GLY A 527 -15.30 31.90 0.62
N THR A 528 -14.51 31.75 1.68
CA THR A 528 -13.56 30.68 2.06
C THR A 528 -14.10 29.23 2.07
N LYS A 529 -15.13 28.90 1.28
CA LYS A 529 -15.86 27.62 1.30
C LYS A 529 -16.14 27.02 -0.08
N SER A 530 -15.33 27.31 -1.11
CA SER A 530 -15.42 26.59 -2.39
C SER A 530 -14.95 25.14 -2.23
N GLN A 531 -15.59 24.22 -2.94
CA GLN A 531 -15.08 22.85 -3.07
C GLN A 531 -13.74 22.90 -3.81
N THR A 532 -12.79 22.09 -3.35
CA THR A 532 -11.48 21.93 -4.00
C THR A 532 -11.48 20.60 -4.75
N LEU A 533 -11.25 20.63 -6.06
CA LEU A 533 -11.23 19.44 -6.89
C LEU A 533 -9.79 19.06 -7.20
N TYR A 534 -9.38 17.89 -6.74
CA TYR A 534 -8.08 17.32 -7.00
C TYR A 534 -8.17 16.37 -8.19
N SER A 535 -7.29 16.53 -9.17
CA SER A 535 -7.19 15.65 -10.34
C SER A 535 -5.85 14.91 -10.29
N LEU A 536 -5.91 13.60 -10.10
CA LEU A 536 -4.75 12.71 -10.27
C LEU A 536 -4.71 12.24 -11.73
N ASP A 537 -4.11 13.04 -12.61
CA ASP A 537 -4.02 12.83 -14.06
C ASP A 537 -2.67 13.34 -14.62
N ARG A 538 -2.60 13.52 -15.94
CA ARG A 538 -1.42 13.92 -16.71
C ARG A 538 -1.28 15.44 -16.87
N GLY A 539 -2.02 16.22 -16.07
CA GLY A 539 -2.12 17.68 -16.17
C GLY A 539 -3.07 18.18 -17.26
N ALA A 540 -3.27 19.50 -17.34
CA ALA A 540 -4.19 20.18 -18.24
C ALA A 540 -3.61 21.48 -18.84
N ASP A 541 -4.04 21.84 -20.06
CA ASP A 541 -3.65 23.07 -20.76
C ASP A 541 -4.52 24.24 -20.30
N LEU A 542 -4.08 24.92 -19.25
CA LEU A 542 -4.79 26.05 -18.66
C LEU A 542 -4.90 27.28 -19.60
N ASN A 543 -4.22 27.29 -20.76
CA ASN A 543 -4.38 28.33 -21.77
C ASN A 543 -5.63 28.11 -22.65
N ASN A 544 -6.29 26.96 -22.55
CA ASN A 544 -7.53 26.72 -23.27
C ASN A 544 -8.63 27.69 -22.76
N ALA A 545 -9.41 28.27 -23.68
CA ALA A 545 -10.50 29.19 -23.35
C ALA A 545 -11.54 28.58 -22.39
N GLU A 546 -11.64 27.25 -22.35
CA GLU A 546 -12.48 26.52 -21.40
C GLU A 546 -12.07 26.71 -19.93
N PHE A 547 -10.85 27.18 -19.66
CA PHE A 547 -10.34 27.37 -18.29
C PHE A 547 -10.19 28.83 -17.90
N VAL A 548 -10.72 29.78 -18.69
CA VAL A 548 -10.57 31.22 -18.45
C VAL A 548 -10.98 31.63 -17.03
N ASP A 549 -11.98 30.95 -16.45
CA ASP A 549 -12.52 31.26 -15.12
C ASP A 549 -11.75 30.61 -13.96
N ILE A 550 -10.92 29.59 -14.23
CA ILE A 550 -10.26 28.77 -13.20
C ILE A 550 -8.73 28.76 -13.29
N ALA A 551 -8.16 29.16 -14.43
CA ALA A 551 -6.73 29.08 -14.71
C ALA A 551 -5.87 29.80 -13.67
N GLU A 552 -6.28 30.99 -13.21
CA GLU A 552 -5.55 31.75 -12.18
C GLU A 552 -5.60 31.12 -10.79
N SER A 553 -6.63 30.31 -10.52
CA SER A 553 -6.83 29.65 -9.22
C SER A 553 -6.27 28.22 -9.15
N ALA A 554 -5.84 27.69 -10.29
CA ALA A 554 -5.37 26.33 -10.41
C ALA A 554 -3.99 26.15 -9.75
N GLU A 555 -3.83 25.08 -8.99
CA GLU A 555 -2.56 24.72 -8.35
C GLU A 555 -2.00 23.43 -8.94
N TRP A 556 -0.68 23.28 -8.91
CA TRP A 556 0.03 22.15 -9.51
C TRP A 556 0.80 21.35 -8.46
N LEU A 557 0.69 20.02 -8.56
CA LEU A 557 1.46 19.05 -7.82
C LEU A 557 2.31 18.23 -8.81
N TYR A 558 3.61 18.08 -8.51
CA TYR A 558 4.58 17.46 -9.41
C TYR A 558 5.18 16.20 -8.77
N PRO A 559 4.52 15.03 -8.90
CA PRO A 559 5.00 13.81 -8.28
C PRO A 559 6.21 13.20 -8.98
N GLY A 560 6.99 12.45 -8.21
CA GLY A 560 8.06 11.57 -8.66
C GLY A 560 9.46 12.19 -8.71
N PRO A 561 10.49 11.34 -8.98
CA PRO A 561 11.91 11.74 -9.07
C PRO A 561 12.22 12.69 -10.23
N SER A 562 11.41 12.62 -11.28
CA SER A 562 11.53 13.43 -12.49
C SER A 562 10.21 14.17 -12.70
N PRO A 563 9.92 15.22 -11.90
CA PRO A 563 8.75 16.04 -12.12
C PRO A 563 8.80 16.53 -13.56
N ALA A 564 7.68 16.39 -14.27
CA ALA A 564 7.56 16.94 -15.62
C ALA A 564 7.69 18.47 -15.52
N ASP A 565 8.90 18.95 -15.80
CA ASP A 565 9.34 20.33 -15.81
C ASP A 565 9.20 21.10 -14.47
N SER A 566 10.02 22.13 -14.28
CA SER A 566 9.99 22.95 -13.05
C SER A 566 8.77 23.89 -13.06
N PRO A 567 8.31 24.39 -11.90
CA PRO A 567 7.30 25.45 -11.84
C PRO A 567 7.75 26.65 -12.69
N GLY A 568 7.12 26.88 -13.84
CA GLY A 568 7.47 27.96 -14.78
C GLY A 568 7.82 27.49 -16.20
N ASP A 569 8.15 26.22 -16.39
CA ASP A 569 8.18 25.63 -17.72
C ASP A 569 6.73 25.44 -18.15
N ALA A 570 6.24 26.35 -19.00
CA ALA A 570 4.91 26.21 -19.60
C ALA A 570 4.83 24.77 -20.14
N PRO A 571 3.88 23.94 -19.68
CA PRO A 571 3.82 22.54 -20.03
C PRO A 571 3.91 22.43 -21.55
N THR A 572 5.06 22.00 -22.08
CA THR A 572 5.14 21.75 -23.51
C THR A 572 4.33 20.48 -23.71
N PHE A 573 3.04 20.66 -23.98
CA PHE A 573 2.03 19.60 -24.14
C PHE A 573 2.43 18.55 -25.17
N ARG A 574 3.39 18.89 -26.03
CA ARG A 574 4.10 17.97 -26.88
C ARG A 574 5.23 17.37 -26.05
N ASP A 575 5.03 16.14 -25.59
CA ASP A 575 6.22 15.31 -25.44
C ASP A 575 6.96 15.29 -26.80
N ASN A 576 8.26 15.04 -26.79
CA ASN A 576 9.05 14.92 -28.01
C ASN A 576 8.59 13.75 -28.90
N THR A 577 7.53 13.01 -28.52
CA THR A 577 6.92 11.93 -29.30
C THR A 577 5.72 12.40 -30.13
N GLY A 578 5.36 13.69 -30.08
CA GLY A 578 4.25 14.26 -30.86
C GLY A 578 2.87 13.86 -30.35
N GLY A 579 2.78 13.17 -29.21
CA GLY A 579 1.54 12.87 -28.53
C GLY A 579 1.19 14.00 -27.57
N ALA A 580 -0.03 14.52 -27.65
CA ALA A 580 -0.49 15.52 -26.69
C ALA A 580 -0.68 14.87 -25.30
N THR A 581 0.36 14.95 -24.45
CA THR A 581 0.39 14.28 -23.13
C THR A 581 -0.68 14.77 -22.18
N GLY A 582 -1.16 16.00 -22.36
CA GLY A 582 -2.23 16.59 -21.56
C GLY A 582 -3.61 16.64 -22.22
N ALA A 583 -3.82 16.05 -23.39
CA ALA A 583 -5.16 16.00 -23.99
C ALA A 583 -6.18 15.31 -23.08
N HIS A 584 -5.76 14.26 -22.38
CA HIS A 584 -6.61 13.56 -21.43
C HIS A 584 -6.96 14.45 -20.25
N GLY A 585 -5.97 14.96 -19.49
CA GLY A 585 -6.25 15.77 -18.31
C GLY A 585 -6.90 17.13 -18.62
N SER A 586 -6.64 17.76 -19.77
CA SER A 586 -7.44 18.92 -20.24
C SER A 586 -8.91 18.55 -20.42
N CYS A 587 -9.18 17.44 -21.12
CA CYS A 587 -10.55 16.97 -21.32
C CYS A 587 -11.24 16.70 -19.98
N MET A 588 -10.55 16.02 -19.06
CA MET A 588 -11.03 15.72 -17.71
C MET A 588 -11.32 16.99 -16.89
N LEU A 589 -10.36 17.92 -16.83
CA LEU A 589 -10.51 19.18 -16.09
C LEU A 589 -11.67 20.01 -16.65
N SER A 590 -11.87 20.01 -17.97
CA SER A 590 -12.99 20.75 -18.57
C SER A 590 -14.34 20.23 -18.14
N LYS A 591 -14.47 18.93 -17.90
CA LYS A 591 -15.69 18.32 -17.35
C LYS A 591 -15.89 18.63 -15.88
N MET A 592 -14.79 18.68 -15.12
CA MET A 592 -14.83 19.04 -13.70
C MET A 592 -15.25 20.49 -13.50
N ALA A 593 -14.50 21.42 -14.09
CA ALA A 593 -14.54 22.83 -13.73
C ALA A 593 -14.41 23.80 -14.91
N GLY A 594 -14.53 23.32 -16.15
CA GLY A 594 -14.49 24.18 -17.33
C GLY A 594 -15.67 25.15 -17.42
N ALA A 595 -15.46 26.29 -18.07
CA ALA A 595 -16.44 27.37 -18.19
C ALA A 595 -17.69 26.95 -18.99
N GLN A 596 -17.54 26.17 -20.07
CA GLN A 596 -18.65 25.78 -20.94
C GLN A 596 -19.23 24.40 -20.62
N TRP A 597 -18.37 23.46 -20.22
CA TRP A 597 -18.71 22.05 -20.03
C TRP A 597 -18.45 21.53 -18.62
N GLY A 598 -17.98 22.38 -17.72
CA GLY A 598 -17.77 22.05 -16.33
C GLY A 598 -19.08 21.85 -15.61
N ILE A 599 -19.08 20.84 -14.76
CA ILE A 599 -20.18 20.53 -13.84
C ILE A 599 -20.08 21.43 -12.59
N ALA A 600 -18.86 21.78 -12.15
CA ALA A 600 -18.61 22.76 -11.11
C ALA A 600 -17.62 23.82 -11.59
N ARG A 601 -18.14 24.71 -12.43
CA ARG A 601 -17.45 25.80 -13.14
C ARG A 601 -16.65 26.77 -12.29
N ARG A 602 -16.79 26.69 -10.97
CA ARG A 602 -16.16 27.58 -10.00
C ARG A 602 -15.43 26.83 -8.90
N ALA A 603 -15.28 25.52 -9.01
CA ALA A 603 -14.48 24.79 -8.05
C ALA A 603 -12.99 25.07 -8.29
N LYS A 604 -12.20 25.16 -7.21
CA LYS A 604 -10.76 25.40 -7.31
C LYS A 604 -10.08 24.09 -7.71
N PRO A 605 -9.39 24.01 -8.85
CA PRO A 605 -8.71 22.79 -9.25
C PRO A 605 -7.28 22.71 -8.68
N VAL A 606 -6.89 21.52 -8.24
CA VAL A 606 -5.52 21.15 -7.90
C VAL A 606 -5.14 19.96 -8.76
N LEU A 607 -4.11 20.12 -9.59
CA LEU A 607 -3.79 19.20 -10.67
C LEU A 607 -2.47 18.51 -10.40
N THR A 608 -2.42 17.18 -10.53
CA THR A 608 -1.13 16.49 -10.63
C THR A 608 -0.65 16.48 -12.07
N ARG A 609 0.67 16.50 -12.27
CA ARG A 609 1.29 16.29 -13.57
C ARG A 609 2.05 14.96 -13.61
N VAL A 610 1.36 13.88 -13.95
CA VAL A 610 1.98 12.55 -14.12
C VAL A 610 2.30 12.28 -15.59
N VAL A 611 3.55 11.93 -15.91
CA VAL A 611 3.93 11.60 -17.30
C VAL A 611 3.28 10.30 -17.78
N ARG A 612 3.00 10.18 -19.08
CA ARG A 612 2.32 8.98 -19.63
C ARG A 612 3.08 7.68 -19.38
N THR A 613 4.41 7.73 -19.39
CA THR A 613 5.30 6.58 -19.16
C THR A 613 5.73 6.46 -17.70
N ALA A 614 4.99 7.09 -16.79
CA ALA A 614 5.30 7.07 -15.38
C ALA A 614 5.24 5.66 -14.81
N LEU A 615 6.18 5.36 -13.91
CA LEU A 615 6.09 4.21 -13.03
C LEU A 615 4.81 4.32 -12.17
N PRO A 616 4.16 3.20 -11.80
CA PRO A 616 3.03 3.22 -10.88
C PRO A 616 3.32 4.00 -9.59
N GLU A 617 4.57 3.96 -9.12
CA GLU A 617 5.06 4.72 -7.97
C GLU A 617 4.83 6.24 -8.05
N ILE A 618 4.85 6.82 -9.25
CA ILE A 618 4.61 8.26 -9.43
C ILE A 618 3.12 8.59 -9.20
N TRP A 619 2.20 7.69 -9.55
CA TRP A 619 0.79 7.84 -9.22
C TRP A 619 0.54 7.73 -7.71
N LEU A 620 1.26 6.83 -7.04
CA LEU A 620 1.24 6.70 -5.59
C LEU A 620 1.74 7.96 -4.89
N ASP A 621 2.84 8.53 -5.39
CA ASP A 621 3.39 9.78 -4.90
C ASP A 621 2.44 10.97 -5.15
N GLY A 622 1.80 11.03 -6.32
CA GLY A 622 0.78 12.04 -6.62
C GLY A 622 -0.40 12.00 -5.66
N LEU A 623 -0.86 10.79 -5.30
CA LEU A 623 -1.91 10.63 -4.31
C LEU A 623 -1.46 11.08 -2.91
N GLN A 624 -0.21 10.79 -2.53
CA GLN A 624 0.37 11.27 -1.27
C GLN A 624 0.45 12.81 -1.23
N MET A 625 0.91 13.45 -2.31
CA MET A 625 0.96 14.91 -2.40
C MET A 625 -0.42 15.54 -2.33
N ILE A 626 -1.45 14.90 -2.91
CA ILE A 626 -2.84 15.33 -2.79
C ILE A 626 -3.28 15.31 -1.32
N TYR A 627 -3.01 14.23 -0.59
CA TYR A 627 -3.31 14.14 0.84
C TYR A 627 -2.63 15.26 1.62
N ASP A 628 -1.32 15.43 1.43
CA ASP A 628 -0.55 16.47 2.10
C ASP A 628 -1.11 17.87 1.84
N HIS A 629 -1.46 18.14 0.58
CA HIS A 629 -2.05 19.40 0.18
C HIS A 629 -3.43 19.62 0.81
N ILE A 630 -4.24 18.57 0.96
CA ILE A 630 -5.55 18.65 1.63
C ILE A 630 -5.37 19.07 3.09
N ILE A 631 -4.43 18.43 3.81
CA ILE A 631 -4.18 18.74 5.22
C ILE A 631 -3.62 20.15 5.39
N ALA A 632 -2.61 20.52 4.59
CA ALA A 632 -1.94 21.82 4.69
C ALA A 632 -2.86 23.01 4.39
N ASN A 633 -3.94 22.80 3.64
CA ASN A 633 -4.86 23.86 3.19
C ASN A 633 -6.27 23.80 3.82
N ASP A 634 -6.48 23.01 4.89
CA ASP A 634 -7.79 22.86 5.55
C ASP A 634 -8.94 22.45 4.58
N ASN A 635 -8.63 21.58 3.62
CA ASN A 635 -9.59 21.11 2.61
C ASN A 635 -10.36 19.84 3.03
N GLN A 636 -10.14 19.33 4.24
CA GLN A 636 -10.85 18.18 4.79
C GLN A 636 -12.38 18.40 4.78
N GLY A 637 -13.14 17.36 4.44
CA GLY A 637 -14.61 17.45 4.28
C GLY A 637 -15.11 18.31 3.10
N LYS A 638 -14.20 18.94 2.34
CA LYS A 638 -14.51 19.84 1.22
C LYS A 638 -13.86 19.39 -0.09
N ALA A 639 -12.84 18.54 -0.01
CA ALA A 639 -12.09 18.04 -1.14
C ALA A 639 -12.80 16.88 -1.86
N ILE A 640 -12.65 16.86 -3.17
CA ILE A 640 -13.02 15.75 -4.03
C ILE A 640 -11.79 15.35 -4.83
N VAL A 641 -11.42 14.07 -4.79
CA VAL A 641 -10.29 13.52 -5.54
C VAL A 641 -10.83 12.69 -6.70
N SER A 642 -10.57 13.16 -7.92
CA SER A 642 -10.89 12.46 -9.15
C SER A 642 -9.66 11.73 -9.69
N MET A 643 -9.82 10.44 -9.97
CA MET A 643 -8.79 9.58 -10.55
C MET A 643 -9.32 8.95 -11.85
N ALA A 644 -9.07 9.59 -12.99
CA ALA A 644 -9.42 9.01 -14.29
C ALA A 644 -8.33 8.10 -14.83
N ILE A 645 -7.94 7.13 -14.00
CA ILE A 645 -6.89 6.17 -14.32
C ILE A 645 -7.37 4.75 -14.05
N SER A 646 -6.77 3.81 -14.78
CA SER A 646 -6.93 2.38 -14.54
C SER A 646 -5.57 1.72 -14.68
N ILE A 647 -4.87 1.58 -13.56
CA ILE A 647 -3.58 0.89 -13.49
C ILE A 647 -3.88 -0.60 -13.34
N GLN A 648 -3.63 -1.37 -14.39
CA GLN A 648 -3.94 -2.79 -14.40
C GLN A 648 -3.22 -3.52 -13.26
N HIS A 649 -3.91 -4.45 -12.60
CA HIS A 649 -3.39 -5.11 -11.40
C HIS A 649 -2.05 -5.83 -11.61
N TYR A 650 -1.75 -6.25 -12.84
CA TYR A 650 -0.48 -6.92 -13.19
C TYR A 650 0.71 -5.95 -13.41
N TYR A 651 0.47 -4.63 -13.45
CA TYR A 651 1.54 -3.63 -13.48
C TYR A 651 2.04 -3.22 -12.09
N VAL A 652 1.34 -3.61 -11.02
CA VAL A 652 1.62 -3.17 -9.66
C VAL A 652 2.00 -4.33 -8.76
N THR A 653 2.78 -4.02 -7.72
CA THR A 653 3.13 -4.99 -6.68
C THR A 653 2.12 -4.92 -5.54
N GLU A 654 2.04 -5.98 -4.73
CA GLU A 654 1.24 -5.96 -3.51
C GLU A 654 1.66 -4.82 -2.55
N ALA A 655 2.96 -4.50 -2.49
CA ALA A 655 3.47 -3.38 -1.70
C ALA A 655 2.88 -2.04 -2.17
N TRP A 656 2.83 -1.82 -3.49
CA TRP A 656 2.18 -0.66 -4.08
C TRP A 656 0.69 -0.62 -3.74
N VAL A 657 -0.03 -1.74 -3.92
CA VAL A 657 -1.49 -1.83 -3.70
C VAL A 657 -1.84 -1.53 -2.25
N ARG A 658 -1.10 -2.10 -1.28
CA ARG A 658 -1.31 -1.83 0.14
C ARG A 658 -1.09 -0.36 0.48
N ARG A 659 0.00 0.23 -0.03
CA ARG A 659 0.32 1.62 0.25
C ARG A 659 -0.67 2.57 -0.41
N PHE A 660 -1.08 2.29 -1.64
CA PHE A 660 -2.10 3.07 -2.35
C PHE A 660 -3.45 3.00 -1.64
N SER A 661 -3.89 1.80 -1.24
CA SER A 661 -5.12 1.61 -0.45
C SER A 661 -5.05 2.33 0.89
N PHE A 662 -3.93 2.26 1.61
CA PHE A 662 -3.73 2.99 2.87
C PHE A 662 -3.96 4.50 2.70
N ILE A 663 -3.37 5.13 1.68
CA ILE A 663 -3.53 6.58 1.45
C ILE A 663 -5.00 6.92 1.11
N LEU A 664 -5.68 6.09 0.30
CA LEU A 664 -7.11 6.28 0.00
C LEU A 664 -7.98 6.19 1.26
N GLN A 665 -7.68 5.25 2.17
CA GLN A 665 -8.38 5.17 3.45
C GLN A 665 -8.12 6.40 4.31
N GLN A 666 -6.88 6.91 4.35
CA GLN A 666 -6.58 8.15 5.07
C GLN A 666 -7.35 9.34 4.49
N LEU A 667 -7.42 9.48 3.16
CA LEU A 667 -8.26 10.48 2.51
C LEU A 667 -9.74 10.36 2.93
N VAL A 668 -10.29 9.14 2.93
CA VAL A 668 -11.68 8.88 3.38
C VAL A 668 -11.89 9.31 4.84
N LEU A 669 -10.93 9.03 5.73
CA LEU A 669 -10.98 9.47 7.14
C LEU A 669 -10.95 11.00 7.29
N GLN A 670 -10.33 11.71 6.34
CA GLN A 670 -10.36 13.17 6.27
C GLN A 670 -11.65 13.73 5.62
N GLY A 671 -12.67 12.89 5.42
CA GLY A 671 -13.94 13.27 4.79
C GLY A 671 -13.79 13.65 3.32
N VAL A 672 -12.74 13.17 2.64
CA VAL A 672 -12.51 13.41 1.22
C VAL A 672 -13.37 12.46 0.41
N PHE A 673 -14.06 13.01 -0.60
CA PHE A 673 -14.83 12.20 -1.53
C PHE A 673 -13.96 11.74 -2.69
N ILE A 674 -13.94 10.43 -2.98
CA ILE A 674 -13.04 9.84 -3.98
C ILE A 674 -13.85 9.25 -5.14
N VAL A 675 -13.49 9.61 -6.37
CA VAL A 675 -14.17 9.15 -7.60
C VAL A 675 -13.16 8.55 -8.58
N THR A 676 -13.52 7.43 -9.19
CA THR A 676 -12.72 6.79 -10.25
C THR A 676 -13.60 6.20 -11.35
N GLY A 677 -13.05 6.11 -12.57
CA GLY A 677 -13.66 5.36 -13.65
C GLY A 677 -13.51 3.84 -13.44
N ALA A 678 -14.46 3.05 -13.93
CA ALA A 678 -14.46 1.58 -13.84
C ALA A 678 -13.41 0.90 -14.76
N GLY A 679 -12.89 1.62 -15.76
CA GLY A 679 -11.94 1.12 -16.74
C GLY A 679 -12.56 0.80 -18.11
N ASN A 680 -11.72 0.67 -19.13
CA ASN A 680 -12.10 0.71 -20.55
C ASN A 680 -11.84 -0.61 -21.32
N SER A 681 -11.73 -1.74 -20.62
CA SER A 681 -11.39 -3.03 -21.24
C SER A 681 -12.58 -3.81 -21.82
N GLY A 682 -13.81 -3.28 -21.75
CA GLY A 682 -15.00 -3.95 -22.29
C GLY A 682 -16.08 -4.22 -21.24
N PHE A 683 -17.35 -4.14 -21.63
CA PHE A 683 -18.52 -4.40 -20.76
C PHE A 683 -18.56 -5.79 -20.15
N LEU A 684 -18.03 -6.79 -20.88
CA LEU A 684 -17.95 -8.17 -20.42
C LEU A 684 -16.69 -8.47 -19.60
N VAL A 685 -15.79 -7.49 -19.46
CA VAL A 685 -14.56 -7.64 -18.68
C VAL A 685 -14.82 -7.06 -17.29
N PRO A 686 -14.72 -7.87 -16.22
CA PRO A 686 -14.82 -7.38 -14.85
C PRO A 686 -13.78 -6.28 -14.62
N VAL A 687 -14.07 -5.36 -13.70
CA VAL A 687 -13.09 -4.35 -13.30
C VAL A 687 -11.84 -5.05 -12.75
N ASN A 688 -10.68 -4.71 -13.31
CA ASN A 688 -9.40 -5.40 -13.05
C ASN A 688 -8.21 -4.43 -12.88
N GLY A 689 -8.49 -3.14 -12.73
CA GLY A 689 -7.49 -2.08 -12.56
C GLY A 689 -7.77 -1.19 -11.35
N TYR A 690 -6.70 -0.60 -10.82
CA TYR A 690 -6.71 0.32 -9.69
C TYR A 690 -6.90 1.78 -10.14
N PRO A 691 -7.55 2.64 -9.34
CA PRO A 691 -8.12 2.39 -8.00
C PRO A 691 -9.44 1.62 -7.99
N ALA A 692 -10.15 1.50 -9.12
CA ALA A 692 -11.51 0.97 -9.16
C ALA A 692 -11.65 -0.39 -8.46
N LEU A 693 -10.72 -1.31 -8.69
CA LEU A 693 -10.67 -2.63 -8.05
C LEU A 693 -10.65 -2.59 -6.51
N LEU A 694 -10.19 -1.50 -5.88
CA LEU A 694 -10.28 -1.34 -4.42
C LEU A 694 -11.70 -1.07 -3.94
N SER A 695 -12.65 -0.74 -4.82
CA SER A 695 -14.07 -0.62 -4.44
C SER A 695 -14.74 -1.97 -4.25
N ASP A 696 -14.11 -3.06 -4.67
CA ASP A 696 -14.60 -4.41 -4.45
C ASP A 696 -14.56 -4.76 -2.95
N PRO A 697 -15.71 -5.01 -2.30
CA PRO A 697 -15.75 -5.34 -0.88
C PRO A 697 -15.01 -6.64 -0.54
N ASP A 698 -14.82 -7.54 -1.51
CA ASP A 698 -14.09 -8.79 -1.33
C ASP A 698 -12.57 -8.62 -1.52
N HIS A 699 -12.12 -7.43 -1.94
CA HIS A 699 -10.70 -7.14 -2.04
C HIS A 699 -10.04 -7.07 -0.66
N ARG A 700 -8.88 -7.71 -0.50
CA ARG A 700 -8.19 -7.83 0.80
C ARG A 700 -7.88 -6.49 1.47
N VAL A 701 -7.64 -5.45 0.68
CA VAL A 701 -7.42 -4.07 1.12
C VAL A 701 -8.46 -3.13 0.52
N ALA A 702 -9.73 -3.55 0.53
CA ALA A 702 -10.84 -2.78 0.00
C ALA A 702 -10.96 -1.39 0.64
N VAL A 703 -11.42 -0.44 -0.18
CA VAL A 703 -11.85 0.90 0.18
C VAL A 703 -13.23 1.10 -0.46
N PRO A 704 -14.28 0.44 0.08
CA PRO A 704 -15.62 0.42 -0.53
C PRO A 704 -16.26 1.81 -0.59
N GLN A 705 -15.70 2.83 0.05
CA GLN A 705 -16.15 4.23 0.00
C GLN A 705 -15.81 4.91 -1.33
N ILE A 706 -14.87 4.38 -2.13
CA ILE A 706 -14.56 4.93 -3.46
C ILE A 706 -15.80 4.84 -4.36
N LEU A 707 -16.14 5.93 -5.03
CA LEU A 707 -17.19 5.94 -6.04
C LEU A 707 -16.62 5.48 -7.38
N THR A 708 -16.85 4.21 -7.73
CA THR A 708 -16.52 3.69 -9.06
C THR A 708 -17.66 3.97 -10.04
N VAL A 709 -17.31 4.59 -11.17
CA VAL A 709 -18.25 5.09 -12.19
C VAL A 709 -18.02 4.37 -13.53
N GLY A 710 -19.07 3.72 -14.05
CA GLY A 710 -19.09 3.21 -15.43
C GLY A 710 -19.55 4.26 -16.44
N ALA A 711 -19.38 3.97 -17.74
CA ALA A 711 -19.75 4.87 -18.83
C ALA A 711 -20.99 4.39 -19.59
N VAL A 712 -21.87 5.34 -19.93
CA VAL A 712 -23.00 5.19 -20.84
C VAL A 712 -22.92 6.19 -21.98
N THR A 713 -23.67 5.95 -23.05
CA THR A 713 -23.94 6.93 -24.09
C THR A 713 -24.84 8.05 -23.58
N ASN A 714 -24.97 9.13 -24.35
CA ASN A 714 -25.95 10.19 -24.08
C ASN A 714 -27.42 9.71 -24.14
N THR A 715 -27.68 8.46 -24.55
CA THR A 715 -29.01 7.84 -24.50
C THR A 715 -29.17 6.90 -23.30
N GLY A 716 -28.18 6.84 -22.40
CA GLY A 716 -28.16 5.93 -21.25
C GLY A 716 -27.78 4.48 -21.59
N ALA A 717 -27.44 4.16 -22.84
CA ALA A 717 -27.02 2.81 -23.19
C ALA A 717 -25.61 2.53 -22.67
N PRO A 718 -25.30 1.34 -22.11
CA PRO A 718 -23.95 1.01 -21.66
C PRO A 718 -22.90 1.22 -22.76
N HIS A 719 -21.78 1.87 -22.44
CA HIS A 719 -20.65 1.95 -23.35
C HIS A 719 -20.02 0.56 -23.47
N GLU A 720 -19.87 0.06 -24.71
CA GLU A 720 -19.25 -1.24 -25.00
C GLU A 720 -17.86 -1.47 -24.36
N LYS A 721 -17.11 -0.39 -24.07
CA LYS A 721 -15.78 -0.43 -23.45
C LYS A 721 -15.81 -0.28 -21.93
N SER A 722 -16.91 0.18 -21.34
CA SER A 722 -17.00 0.38 -19.89
C SER A 722 -16.99 -0.96 -19.18
N GLN A 723 -16.01 -1.21 -18.31
CA GLN A 723 -16.05 -2.37 -17.42
C GLN A 723 -17.20 -2.25 -16.42
N THR A 724 -17.68 -3.38 -15.92
CA THR A 724 -18.76 -3.46 -14.93
C THR A 724 -18.43 -4.45 -13.82
N ALA A 725 -19.01 -4.23 -12.64
CA ALA A 725 -18.98 -5.13 -11.50
C ALA A 725 -20.18 -4.80 -10.57
N PRO A 726 -20.62 -5.71 -9.69
CA PRO A 726 -21.72 -5.44 -8.75
C PRO A 726 -21.50 -4.24 -7.82
N TRP A 727 -20.24 -3.87 -7.61
CA TRP A 727 -19.81 -2.75 -6.76
C TRP A 727 -19.53 -1.46 -7.56
N VAL A 728 -19.70 -1.45 -8.88
CA VAL A 728 -19.77 -0.21 -9.68
C VAL A 728 -21.07 0.49 -9.31
N LYS A 729 -20.97 1.63 -8.62
CA LYS A 729 -22.12 2.23 -7.93
C LYS A 729 -23.05 2.99 -8.85
N VAL A 730 -22.51 3.58 -9.93
CA VAL A 730 -23.25 4.46 -10.83
C VAL A 730 -22.68 4.39 -12.25
N MET A 731 -23.53 4.76 -13.22
CA MET A 731 -23.16 4.94 -14.62
C MET A 731 -23.36 6.41 -15.00
N ALA A 732 -22.48 6.96 -15.85
CA ALA A 732 -22.53 8.35 -16.25
C ALA A 732 -22.19 8.55 -17.74
N PRO A 733 -22.58 9.67 -18.37
CA PRO A 733 -22.22 9.95 -19.77
C PRO A 733 -20.70 9.86 -19.97
N GLY A 734 -20.27 8.95 -20.84
CA GLY A 734 -18.86 8.74 -21.16
C GLY A 734 -18.60 8.43 -22.63
N VAL A 735 -19.54 8.75 -23.53
CA VAL A 735 -19.38 8.55 -24.98
C VAL A 735 -19.68 9.84 -25.73
N ASN A 736 -18.78 10.24 -26.63
CA ASN A 736 -18.90 11.45 -27.44
C ASN A 736 -19.08 12.73 -26.61
N ILE A 737 -18.39 12.80 -25.48
CA ILE A 737 -18.46 13.89 -24.52
C ILE A 737 -17.64 15.07 -25.04
N HIS A 738 -18.21 16.27 -25.01
CA HIS A 738 -17.55 17.50 -25.46
C HIS A 738 -16.57 18.01 -24.42
N CYS A 739 -15.29 18.14 -24.73
CA CYS A 739 -14.30 18.60 -23.75
C CYS A 739 -13.18 19.42 -24.39
N ALA A 740 -12.35 20.03 -23.54
CA ALA A 740 -11.22 20.85 -23.98
C ALA A 740 -10.18 20.00 -24.71
N ALA A 741 -9.72 20.49 -25.85
CA ALA A 741 -8.56 19.93 -26.53
C ALA A 741 -7.27 20.50 -25.93
N SER A 742 -6.15 19.81 -26.13
CA SER A 742 -4.82 20.23 -25.67
C SER A 742 -4.10 21.23 -26.56
N ASP A 743 -4.65 21.57 -27.73
CA ASP A 743 -4.00 22.44 -28.73
C ASP A 743 -4.53 23.88 -28.68
N GLY A 744 -5.15 24.28 -27.57
CA GLY A 744 -5.91 25.52 -27.47
C GLY A 744 -7.19 25.54 -28.32
N GLY A 745 -7.49 24.44 -29.04
CA GLY A 745 -8.71 24.27 -29.79
C GLY A 745 -9.94 24.21 -28.90
N ALA A 746 -11.02 24.81 -29.37
CA ALA A 746 -12.24 24.99 -28.59
C ALA A 746 -13.10 23.72 -28.49
N LYS A 747 -12.72 22.55 -29.03
CA LYS A 747 -13.58 21.34 -29.01
C LYS A 747 -12.87 20.05 -29.42
N THR A 748 -12.92 19.04 -28.56
CA THR A 748 -12.78 17.64 -28.96
C THR A 748 -13.97 16.81 -28.45
N ARG A 749 -14.13 15.61 -28.99
CA ARG A 749 -15.04 14.58 -28.46
C ARG A 749 -14.22 13.42 -27.92
N SER A 750 -14.47 13.04 -26.68
CA SER A 750 -13.83 11.91 -26.03
C SER A 750 -14.86 10.84 -25.65
N SER A 751 -14.37 9.60 -25.50
CA SER A 751 -15.16 8.48 -24.99
C SER A 751 -14.31 7.62 -24.05
N GLY A 752 -14.86 7.26 -22.89
CA GLY A 752 -14.26 6.41 -21.88
C GLY A 752 -14.93 6.55 -20.51
N THR A 753 -14.62 5.62 -19.61
CA THR A 753 -14.99 5.73 -18.18
C THR A 753 -14.28 6.87 -17.47
N SER A 754 -13.18 7.38 -18.00
CA SER A 754 -12.55 8.62 -17.56
C SER A 754 -13.49 9.82 -17.76
N ASP A 755 -14.18 9.90 -18.90
CA ASP A 755 -15.20 10.92 -19.15
C ASP A 755 -16.42 10.76 -18.22
N GLY A 756 -16.88 9.52 -18.02
CA GLY A 756 -17.98 9.19 -17.10
C GLY A 756 -17.66 9.52 -15.63
N ASN A 757 -16.45 9.19 -15.17
CA ASN A 757 -15.95 9.55 -13.84
C ASN A 757 -16.10 11.04 -13.54
N HIS A 758 -15.67 11.88 -14.48
CA HIS A 758 -15.74 13.33 -14.32
C HIS A 758 -17.14 13.90 -14.43
N ALA A 759 -18.05 13.20 -15.11
CA ALA A 759 -19.45 13.55 -15.12
C ALA A 759 -20.12 13.47 -13.72
N LEU A 760 -19.47 12.85 -12.74
CA LEU A 760 -20.04 12.59 -11.41
C LEU A 760 -19.26 13.21 -10.24
N VAL A 761 -18.18 13.96 -10.53
CA VAL A 761 -17.31 14.57 -9.51
C VAL A 761 -18.06 15.51 -8.55
N ILE A 762 -19.26 16.01 -8.90
CA ILE A 762 -20.02 16.96 -8.06
C ILE A 762 -21.36 16.44 -7.58
N LEU A 763 -21.87 15.36 -8.19
CA LEU A 763 -23.18 14.82 -7.82
C LEU A 763 -23.20 14.30 -6.38
N SER A 764 -22.08 13.83 -5.83
CA SER A 764 -22.08 13.23 -4.49
C SER A 764 -22.35 14.23 -3.36
N LYS A 765 -21.80 15.44 -3.39
CA LYS A 765 -21.99 16.42 -2.30
C LYS A 765 -23.28 17.24 -2.45
N ASP A 766 -23.82 17.29 -3.66
CA ASP A 766 -25.05 18.01 -3.97
C ASP A 766 -26.30 17.11 -3.88
N LEU A 767 -26.18 15.78 -4.09
CA LEU A 767 -27.26 14.81 -3.83
C LEU A 767 -27.35 14.33 -2.38
N LEU A 768 -26.27 14.33 -1.59
CA LEU A 768 -26.32 13.94 -0.17
C LEU A 768 -27.13 14.91 0.72
N GLN A 769 -27.80 15.92 0.14
CA GLN A 769 -28.68 16.85 0.86
C GLN A 769 -30.13 16.91 0.32
N PHE A 770 -30.49 16.04 -0.62
CA PHE A 770 -31.89 15.75 -0.97
C PHE A 770 -32.31 14.42 -0.35
#